data_AF-A0A1M5GEA6-F1
#
_entry.id   AF-A0A1M5GEA6-F1
#
_cell.length_a   1.000
_cell.length_b   1.000
_cell.length_c   1.000
_cell.angle_alpha   90.00
_cell.angle_beta   90.00
_cell.angle_gamma   90.00
#
_symmetry.space_group_name_H-M   'P 1'
#
loop_
_entity.id
_entity.type
_entity.pdbx_description
1 polymer ?
#
loop_
_entity_poly.entity_id
_entity_poly.type
_entity_poly.pdbx_seq_one_letter_code
_entity_poly.pdbx_strand_id
1 'polypeptide(L)'
;MKNVVATSIKCLVVSMLFAFVGCGSDSNSQEPVKEKNSGNEQSEVSDNEKQDPEEEQASDEKLDSGKKTEDEKGDPNDERDYVKSKLSVTDEFSIDTVRDSYYGTYSYWIRTGNIVWSLEKVTKKTDDVESVCYDDQNGNCDDYGRLFAASAVPAHKACPDGQNLASAKDYEVLDAFRLKHGEIDERMALEYGGSCEMVKDSLVCSGIDTTGNYLTSDGKVYSIKKGDLLAKTGPAKENGYYNVRCIKYPSFVKSTKDLPACDSSLKSPPRVIYVFDEKENYHCYPEKESWLPDFTESCTEEGKTIVFDNTMMICEDGIWQYATVEKSPEKCSSENRGKILVFNGEKYACDSSKWREFTGLEDSLGLCNDRKSGAFDTLYTGSKIRLYHCDGKEWGEATIEMYKGPCEDSTSKFMNDTIDFKNMLYVCRGNGWAEYDSLEKRFGACIPSKLFMFENGSYDVDDDKTEYLCDTTGWKKFTQNDIIGSCDSTEVGDMTIYRDKHYLCEDYGRWRQTWTNSNVIRPKDSVMYSCDKPEDDGKILNGNYSSFAVCIYYSKSESHAVLYTGFSKCDKENEGVDTTYSDKPVYCNGDGYWHNVYEGLDKCTTKNYGKTSQSTKYGKVICDYIGWRHLERFEEQIGICSMKNDGAIVENQGEKYLCYKGLWKRYKDKSTYRVNGSKKEGK
;
A
#
# COMPACT_ATOMS: atom_id res chain seq x y z
N MET A 1 -18.44 49.49 2.65
CA MET A 1 -19.67 50.15 3.12
C MET A 1 -20.86 49.25 2.79
N LYS A 2 -21.67 48.95 3.82
CA LYS A 2 -23.04 48.35 3.83
C LYS A 2 -23.16 46.92 3.28
N ASN A 3 -23.16 45.84 4.08
CA ASN A 3 -24.10 45.39 5.14
C ASN A 3 -25.59 45.41 4.73
N VAL A 4 -26.28 44.26 4.85
CA VAL A 4 -27.37 43.96 5.83
C VAL A 4 -28.23 42.71 5.44
N VAL A 5 -28.11 41.64 6.26
CA VAL A 5 -29.17 40.81 6.94
C VAL A 5 -30.12 39.95 6.07
N ALA A 6 -30.16 38.61 6.14
CA ALA A 6 -30.41 37.60 7.21
C ALA A 6 -31.90 37.37 7.57
N THR A 7 -32.38 36.13 7.36
CA THR A 7 -33.55 35.58 8.07
C THR A 7 -33.42 34.06 8.24
N SER A 8 -33.47 33.62 9.50
CA SER A 8 -33.54 32.22 9.95
C SER A 8 -34.97 31.66 9.88
N ILE A 9 -35.11 30.35 9.66
CA ILE A 9 -36.33 29.59 9.97
C ILE A 9 -35.97 28.50 10.99
N LYS A 10 -36.58 28.57 12.16
CA LYS A 10 -36.61 27.52 13.19
C LYS A 10 -37.84 26.64 12.92
N CYS A 11 -37.65 25.32 12.87
CA CYS A 11 -38.75 24.37 13.11
C CYS A 11 -38.55 23.73 14.48
N LEU A 12 -39.66 23.71 15.20
CA LEU A 12 -39.91 23.23 16.55
C LEU A 12 -40.84 22.01 16.40
N VAL A 13 -40.99 21.22 17.46
CA VAL A 13 -42.04 20.19 17.76
C VAL A 13 -41.52 18.76 17.70
N VAL A 14 -41.77 17.84 18.65
CA VAL A 14 -42.30 17.82 20.02
C VAL A 14 -41.86 16.46 20.59
N SER A 15 -41.37 16.41 21.83
CA SER A 15 -41.15 15.16 22.56
C SER A 15 -42.44 14.73 23.27
N MET A 16 -42.89 13.50 23.06
CA MET A 16 -43.91 12.84 23.90
C MET A 16 -43.26 11.76 24.75
N LEU A 17 -43.32 11.99 26.07
CA LEU A 17 -43.13 11.00 27.13
C LEU A 17 -44.48 10.32 27.38
N PHE A 18 -44.53 8.99 27.39
CA PHE A 18 -45.59 8.24 28.07
C PHE A 18 -44.95 7.31 29.12
N ALA A 19 -45.26 7.61 30.37
CA ALA A 19 -45.08 6.72 31.50
C ALA A 19 -46.33 5.84 31.64
N PHE A 20 -46.15 4.56 31.95
CA PHE A 20 -47.18 3.77 32.62
C PHE A 20 -46.52 2.93 33.74
N VAL A 21 -46.99 3.20 34.95
CA VAL A 21 -46.83 2.40 36.16
C VAL A 21 -48.20 1.78 36.45
N GLY A 22 -48.21 0.49 36.84
CA GLY A 22 -49.03 0.07 37.99
C GLY A 22 -50.21 -0.87 37.74
N CYS A 23 -49.98 -2.11 38.19
CA CYS A 23 -50.88 -2.96 39.00
C CYS A 23 -52.12 -3.65 38.38
N GLY A 24 -52.21 -4.97 38.64
CA GLY A 24 -53.40 -5.50 39.31
C GLY A 24 -53.93 -6.87 38.87
N SER A 25 -53.49 -7.90 39.61
CA SER A 25 -54.29 -9.01 40.18
C SER A 25 -54.78 -10.20 39.32
N ASP A 26 -54.28 -11.38 39.73
CA ASP A 26 -54.96 -12.63 40.15
C ASP A 26 -55.98 -13.27 39.18
N SER A 27 -55.91 -14.56 38.82
CA SER A 27 -55.91 -15.73 39.71
C SER A 27 -56.01 -17.04 38.91
N ASN A 28 -55.58 -18.15 39.53
CA ASN A 28 -55.95 -19.55 39.29
C ASN A 28 -55.53 -20.23 37.96
N SER A 29 -55.18 -21.52 37.89
CA SER A 29 -55.05 -22.61 38.86
C SER A 29 -54.56 -23.87 38.12
N GLN A 30 -53.98 -24.82 38.88
CA GLN A 30 -53.93 -26.28 38.64
C GLN A 30 -52.82 -26.88 37.78
N GLU A 31 -51.92 -27.60 38.47
CA GLU A 31 -51.28 -28.84 38.00
C GLU A 31 -52.34 -29.96 37.82
N PRO A 32 -52.02 -31.07 37.11
CA PRO A 32 -51.33 -32.19 37.76
C PRO A 32 -50.31 -32.98 36.89
N VAL A 33 -49.15 -33.25 37.48
CA VAL A 33 -48.65 -34.57 37.94
C VAL A 33 -48.85 -35.85 37.06
N LYS A 34 -47.71 -36.54 36.86
CA LYS A 34 -47.46 -37.99 36.56
C LYS A 34 -47.75 -38.46 35.11
N GLU A 35 -46.98 -39.36 34.50
CA GLU A 35 -46.46 -40.63 35.04
C GLU A 35 -45.29 -41.21 34.21
N LYS A 36 -44.54 -42.12 34.84
CA LYS A 36 -43.40 -42.90 34.32
C LYS A 36 -43.84 -44.05 33.41
N ASN A 37 -42.97 -44.49 32.49
CA ASN A 37 -42.57 -45.88 32.22
C ASN A 37 -41.50 -45.85 31.09
N SER A 38 -40.27 -46.34 31.23
CA SER A 38 -39.77 -47.70 31.52
C SER A 38 -40.22 -48.74 30.49
N GLY A 39 -39.28 -49.20 29.65
CA GLY A 39 -39.48 -50.29 28.71
C GLY A 39 -38.17 -50.63 27.99
N ASN A 40 -37.40 -51.51 28.62
CA ASN A 40 -36.20 -52.18 28.13
C ASN A 40 -36.64 -53.43 27.37
N GLU A 41 -36.06 -53.77 26.21
CA GLU A 41 -36.02 -55.15 25.74
C GLU A 41 -34.87 -55.42 24.76
N GLN A 42 -34.20 -56.54 25.02
CA GLN A 42 -32.98 -57.08 24.41
C GLN A 42 -33.30 -58.01 23.23
N SER A 43 -32.21 -58.50 22.62
CA SER A 43 -32.04 -59.78 21.90
C SER A 43 -32.39 -59.74 20.40
N GLU A 44 -31.67 -60.41 19.48
CA GLU A 44 -30.56 -61.36 19.54
C GLU A 44 -29.95 -61.52 18.12
N VAL A 45 -28.62 -61.68 18.06
CA VAL A 45 -27.80 -62.65 17.30
C VAL A 45 -28.31 -63.24 15.96
N SER A 46 -27.49 -63.16 14.90
CA SER A 46 -26.99 -64.35 14.18
C SER A 46 -25.83 -64.03 13.21
N ASP A 47 -24.78 -64.84 13.34
CA ASP A 47 -23.57 -64.95 12.51
C ASP A 47 -23.78 -65.85 11.27
N ASN A 48 -22.78 -65.78 10.36
CA ASN A 48 -22.28 -66.76 9.37
C ASN A 48 -22.34 -66.26 7.91
N GLU A 49 -21.39 -66.54 7.02
CA GLU A 49 -20.00 -67.01 7.03
C GLU A 49 -19.55 -66.95 5.54
N LYS A 50 -18.28 -66.59 5.29
CA LYS A 50 -17.38 -66.94 4.15
C LYS A 50 -17.92 -67.07 2.69
N GLN A 51 -17.24 -66.40 1.75
CA GLN A 51 -16.31 -67.03 0.79
C GLN A 51 -15.62 -66.00 -0.15
N ASP A 52 -14.29 -65.97 -0.10
CA ASP A 52 -13.34 -65.65 -1.19
C ASP A 52 -13.28 -66.83 -2.19
N PRO A 53 -12.68 -66.77 -3.42
CA PRO A 53 -11.41 -66.11 -3.81
C PRO A 53 -11.45 -65.44 -5.22
N GLU A 54 -10.44 -64.88 -5.90
CA GLU A 54 -9.02 -65.17 -6.20
C GLU A 54 -8.49 -63.88 -6.91
N GLU A 55 -7.43 -63.18 -6.48
CA GLU A 55 -5.98 -63.33 -6.76
C GLU A 55 -5.50 -63.22 -8.23
N GLU A 56 -4.74 -62.15 -8.54
CA GLU A 56 -3.50 -62.09 -9.36
C GLU A 56 -2.92 -60.66 -9.23
N GLN A 57 -1.92 -60.40 -8.35
CA GLN A 57 -0.46 -60.37 -8.61
C GLN A 57 -0.02 -59.53 -9.83
N ALA A 58 1.08 -58.76 -9.84
CA ALA A 58 2.04 -58.21 -8.90
C ALA A 58 3.05 -57.41 -9.77
N SER A 59 3.65 -56.32 -9.28
CA SER A 59 5.09 -56.07 -9.41
C SER A 59 5.51 -54.78 -8.68
N ASP A 60 6.32 -54.99 -7.66
CA ASP A 60 7.13 -54.00 -6.96
C ASP A 60 8.21 -53.38 -7.87
N GLU A 61 8.49 -52.09 -7.70
CA GLU A 61 9.86 -51.57 -7.73
C GLU A 61 10.08 -50.58 -6.58
N LYS A 62 11.21 -50.76 -5.91
CA LYS A 62 11.66 -50.12 -4.67
C LYS A 62 12.45 -48.82 -4.92
N LEU A 63 12.63 -48.07 -3.82
CA LEU A 63 13.57 -46.95 -3.54
C LEU A 63 12.98 -45.56 -3.87
N ASP A 64 13.11 -44.51 -3.07
CA ASP A 64 14.11 -44.19 -2.03
C ASP A 64 13.52 -43.19 -1.02
N SER A 65 14.09 -43.22 0.18
CA SER A 65 13.83 -42.34 1.31
C SER A 65 14.25 -40.89 1.09
N GLY A 66 13.40 -39.96 1.56
CA GLY A 66 13.88 -38.69 2.15
C GLY A 66 13.68 -37.41 1.35
N LYS A 67 12.59 -36.69 1.63
CA LYS A 67 12.62 -35.30 2.14
C LYS A 67 11.18 -34.82 2.39
N LYS A 68 10.86 -34.51 3.65
CA LYS A 68 9.76 -33.60 3.97
C LYS A 68 10.18 -32.22 3.48
N THR A 69 9.46 -31.67 2.51
CA THR A 69 9.42 -30.23 2.27
C THR A 69 8.14 -29.68 2.86
N GLU A 70 8.34 -28.83 3.86
CA GLU A 70 7.38 -27.83 4.31
C GLU A 70 7.11 -26.81 3.20
N ASP A 71 5.95 -26.16 3.31
CA ASP A 71 5.57 -24.90 2.69
C ASP A 71 5.21 -24.87 1.19
N GLU A 72 3.95 -25.22 0.91
CA GLU A 72 3.12 -24.35 0.05
C GLU A 72 2.03 -23.71 0.92
N LYS A 73 2.32 -22.49 1.40
CA LYS A 73 1.30 -21.58 1.93
C LYS A 73 0.38 -21.19 0.78
N GLY A 74 -0.81 -21.78 0.74
CA GLY A 74 -1.89 -21.33 -0.12
C GLY A 74 -2.26 -19.87 0.16
N ASP A 75 -2.52 -19.14 -0.91
CA ASP A 75 -2.95 -17.73 -0.91
C ASP A 75 -4.19 -17.52 0.00
N PRO A 76 -4.19 -16.56 0.93
CA PRO A 76 -5.31 -16.28 1.83
C PRO A 76 -6.58 -15.74 1.14
N ASN A 77 -6.57 -15.48 -0.17
CA ASN A 77 -7.73 -15.01 -0.96
C ASN A 77 -8.34 -16.09 -1.87
N ASP A 78 -8.04 -17.36 -1.61
CA ASP A 78 -8.47 -18.44 -2.45
C ASP A 78 -9.98 -18.77 -2.30
N GLU A 79 -10.80 -18.02 -3.04
CA GLU A 79 -12.24 -18.23 -3.29
C GLU A 79 -12.50 -19.51 -4.11
N ARG A 80 -11.95 -20.65 -3.68
CA ARG A 80 -12.23 -21.95 -4.26
C ARG A 80 -13.29 -22.64 -3.41
N ASP A 81 -14.54 -22.28 -3.63
CA ASP A 81 -15.64 -23.23 -3.85
C ASP A 81 -16.99 -22.49 -4.06
N TYR A 82 -17.58 -22.69 -5.25
CA TYR A 82 -18.91 -22.26 -5.73
C TYR A 82 -19.02 -20.75 -6.09
N VAL A 83 -18.69 -20.27 -7.29
CA VAL A 83 -19.33 -20.51 -8.60
C VAL A 83 -18.23 -20.63 -9.68
N LYS A 84 -18.31 -21.62 -10.56
CA LYS A 84 -17.42 -21.73 -11.76
C LYS A 84 -17.75 -20.67 -12.84
N SER A 85 -18.14 -19.46 -12.46
CA SER A 85 -18.38 -18.31 -13.36
C SER A 85 -17.20 -17.33 -13.37
N LYS A 86 -15.96 -17.82 -13.26
CA LYS A 86 -14.75 -16.99 -13.46
C LYS A 86 -14.32 -16.94 -14.93
N LEU A 87 -15.25 -16.58 -15.81
CA LEU A 87 -14.93 -16.12 -17.17
C LEU A 87 -15.49 -14.71 -17.29
N SER A 88 -14.62 -13.71 -17.03
CA SER A 88 -14.85 -12.27 -17.21
C SER A 88 -16.24 -11.78 -16.76
N VAL A 89 -16.42 -11.55 -15.47
CA VAL A 89 -17.56 -10.75 -14.99
C VAL A 89 -17.10 -9.30 -14.96
N THR A 90 -17.63 -8.49 -15.87
CA THR A 90 -17.66 -7.04 -15.67
C THR A 90 -19.06 -6.69 -15.15
N ASP A 91 -19.26 -5.50 -14.58
CA ASP A 91 -20.60 -5.02 -14.19
C ASP A 91 -21.59 -4.96 -15.38
N GLU A 92 -21.12 -5.16 -16.61
CA GLU A 92 -21.90 -4.98 -17.85
C GLU A 92 -22.19 -6.29 -18.60
N PHE A 93 -21.33 -7.31 -18.51
CA PHE A 93 -21.55 -8.62 -19.14
C PHE A 93 -20.94 -9.77 -18.31
N SER A 94 -21.55 -10.96 -18.39
CA SER A 94 -21.07 -12.19 -17.75
C SER A 94 -20.97 -13.35 -18.75
N ILE A 95 -20.04 -14.27 -18.51
CA ILE A 95 -19.96 -15.55 -19.22
C ILE A 95 -20.18 -16.66 -18.21
N ASP A 96 -21.26 -17.42 -18.41
CA ASP A 96 -21.70 -18.45 -17.50
C ASP A 96 -21.70 -19.83 -18.17
N THR A 97 -21.41 -20.87 -17.40
CA THR A 97 -21.63 -22.27 -17.81
C THR A 97 -22.91 -22.79 -17.18
N VAL A 98 -23.90 -23.10 -18.00
CA VAL A 98 -25.19 -23.66 -17.55
C VAL A 98 -25.24 -25.12 -17.95
N ARG A 99 -25.59 -26.00 -17.00
CA ARG A 99 -25.83 -27.41 -17.31
C ARG A 99 -27.16 -27.55 -18.04
N ASP A 100 -27.12 -27.97 -19.29
CA ASP A 100 -28.30 -28.28 -20.09
C ASP A 100 -28.88 -29.62 -19.60
N SER A 101 -30.11 -29.59 -19.09
CA SER A 101 -30.79 -30.79 -18.57
C SER A 101 -31.25 -31.75 -19.67
N TYR A 102 -31.38 -31.27 -20.91
CA TYR A 102 -31.80 -32.03 -22.07
C TYR A 102 -30.63 -32.81 -22.68
N TYR A 103 -29.44 -32.20 -22.74
CA TYR A 103 -28.23 -32.85 -23.28
C TYR A 103 -27.32 -33.47 -22.21
N GLY A 104 -27.52 -33.13 -20.94
CA GLY A 104 -26.68 -33.60 -19.84
C GLY A 104 -25.27 -32.99 -19.82
N THR A 105 -25.00 -32.01 -20.68
CA THR A 105 -23.71 -31.34 -20.88
C THR A 105 -23.73 -29.90 -20.35
N TYR A 106 -22.55 -29.30 -20.17
CA TYR A 106 -22.43 -27.89 -19.84
C TYR A 106 -22.35 -27.08 -21.14
N SER A 107 -23.24 -26.12 -21.28
CA SER A 107 -23.27 -25.16 -22.38
C SER A 107 -22.74 -23.82 -21.89
N TYR A 108 -22.04 -23.11 -22.77
CA TYR A 108 -21.56 -21.76 -22.48
C TYR A 108 -22.58 -20.73 -22.95
N TRP A 109 -22.80 -19.72 -22.13
CA TRP A 109 -23.75 -18.65 -22.36
C TRP A 109 -23.06 -17.31 -22.12
N ILE A 110 -23.32 -16.32 -22.97
CA ILE A 110 -22.87 -14.93 -22.75
C ILE A 110 -24.07 -14.07 -22.47
N ARG A 111 -24.03 -13.34 -21.37
CA ARG A 111 -25.05 -12.34 -21.03
C ARG A 111 -24.60 -10.96 -21.45
N THR A 112 -25.28 -10.35 -22.42
CA THR A 112 -25.07 -8.95 -22.82
C THR A 112 -26.28 -8.12 -22.38
N GLY A 113 -26.12 -7.34 -21.31
CA GLY A 113 -27.25 -6.68 -20.66
C GLY A 113 -28.26 -7.69 -20.13
N ASN A 114 -29.49 -7.70 -20.68
CA ASN A 114 -30.56 -8.62 -20.29
C ASN A 114 -30.85 -9.68 -21.35
N ILE A 115 -29.89 -9.98 -22.22
CA ILE A 115 -30.03 -11.03 -23.23
C ILE A 115 -28.95 -12.06 -22.97
N VAL A 116 -29.36 -13.32 -22.81
CA VAL A 116 -28.43 -14.43 -22.65
C VAL A 116 -28.32 -15.17 -23.97
N TRP A 117 -27.15 -15.14 -24.60
CA TRP A 117 -26.83 -15.74 -25.88
C TRP A 117 -26.31 -17.16 -25.70
N SER A 118 -26.84 -18.09 -26.49
CA SER A 118 -26.22 -19.41 -26.64
C SER A 118 -24.96 -19.29 -27.50
N LEU A 119 -23.83 -19.79 -27.00
CA LEU A 119 -22.60 -19.93 -27.79
C LEU A 119 -22.62 -21.18 -28.67
N GLU A 120 -23.55 -22.09 -28.41
CA GLU A 120 -23.71 -23.29 -29.23
C GLU A 120 -24.45 -22.97 -30.52
N LYS A 121 -23.94 -23.49 -31.62
CA LYS A 121 -24.58 -23.45 -32.92
C LYS A 121 -25.69 -24.50 -32.99
N VAL A 122 -26.78 -24.16 -33.67
CA VAL A 122 -27.85 -25.11 -33.92
C VAL A 122 -27.42 -26.04 -35.06
N THR A 123 -27.13 -27.31 -34.77
CA THR A 123 -26.71 -28.30 -35.79
C THR A 123 -27.81 -29.32 -36.11
N LYS A 124 -28.73 -29.55 -35.17
CA LYS A 124 -29.77 -30.58 -35.27
C LYS A 124 -30.91 -30.13 -36.17
N LYS A 125 -31.44 -31.08 -36.96
CA LYS A 125 -32.65 -30.89 -37.75
C LYS A 125 -33.85 -30.90 -36.81
N THR A 126 -34.78 -29.98 -37.02
CA THR A 126 -36.09 -29.96 -36.37
C THR A 126 -37.12 -30.51 -37.35
N ASP A 127 -37.94 -31.47 -36.92
CA ASP A 127 -38.85 -32.20 -37.83
C ASP A 127 -39.89 -31.30 -38.52
N ASP A 128 -40.20 -30.15 -37.91
CA ASP A 128 -41.24 -29.20 -38.35
C ASP A 128 -40.71 -28.00 -39.15
N VAL A 129 -39.39 -27.87 -39.35
CA VAL A 129 -38.80 -26.66 -39.94
C VAL A 129 -37.88 -27.02 -41.11
N GLU A 130 -38.16 -26.43 -42.27
CA GLU A 130 -37.34 -26.58 -43.47
C GLU A 130 -35.91 -26.06 -43.19
N SER A 131 -34.95 -26.98 -43.28
CA SER A 131 -33.56 -26.71 -42.94
C SER A 131 -32.62 -27.61 -43.72
N VAL A 132 -31.43 -27.09 -44.03
CA VAL A 132 -30.41 -27.74 -44.87
C VAL A 132 -29.02 -27.52 -44.28
N CYS A 133 -28.05 -28.31 -44.75
CA CYS A 133 -26.63 -28.03 -44.50
C CYS A 133 -26.02 -27.32 -45.70
N TYR A 134 -24.90 -26.63 -45.49
CA TYR A 134 -24.16 -26.00 -46.57
C TYR A 134 -23.76 -27.04 -47.62
N ASP A 135 -24.00 -26.70 -48.89
CA ASP A 135 -23.79 -27.57 -50.06
C ASP A 135 -24.47 -28.95 -49.98
N ASP A 136 -25.55 -29.05 -49.19
CA ASP A 136 -26.29 -30.29 -48.91
C ASP A 136 -25.42 -31.43 -48.32
N GLN A 137 -24.35 -31.05 -47.62
CA GLN A 137 -23.45 -32.00 -46.94
C GLN A 137 -23.67 -31.96 -45.43
N ASN A 138 -24.12 -33.08 -44.85
CA ASN A 138 -24.44 -33.16 -43.42
C ASN A 138 -23.28 -32.72 -42.50
N GLY A 139 -22.02 -33.03 -42.85
CA GLY A 139 -20.85 -32.64 -42.06
C GLY A 139 -20.68 -31.12 -41.94
N ASN A 140 -21.09 -30.37 -42.96
CA ASN A 140 -20.98 -28.91 -42.93
C ASN A 140 -21.92 -28.25 -41.91
N CYS A 141 -22.99 -28.94 -41.49
CA CYS A 141 -23.80 -28.46 -40.36
C CYS A 141 -23.04 -28.52 -39.03
N ASP A 142 -22.13 -29.48 -38.86
CA ASP A 142 -21.32 -29.59 -37.65
C ASP A 142 -20.20 -28.55 -37.63
N ASP A 143 -19.71 -28.14 -38.80
CA ASP A 143 -18.69 -27.10 -38.92
C ASP A 143 -19.28 -25.70 -38.82
N TYR A 144 -20.34 -25.41 -39.58
CA TYR A 144 -20.85 -24.04 -39.74
C TYR A 144 -22.20 -23.79 -39.07
N GLY A 145 -22.87 -24.82 -38.58
CA GLY A 145 -24.27 -24.75 -38.12
C GLY A 145 -25.27 -25.05 -39.25
N ARG A 146 -26.51 -25.30 -38.85
CA ARG A 146 -27.62 -25.62 -39.76
C ARG A 146 -28.27 -24.35 -40.29
N LEU A 147 -28.68 -24.41 -41.56
CA LEU A 147 -29.38 -23.31 -42.23
C LEU A 147 -30.89 -23.53 -42.21
N PHE A 148 -31.63 -22.45 -42.02
CA PHE A 148 -33.10 -22.45 -41.97
C PHE A 148 -33.65 -21.56 -43.09
N ALA A 149 -34.72 -22.01 -43.75
CA ALA A 149 -35.38 -21.26 -44.81
C ALA A 149 -36.05 -19.99 -44.25
N ALA A 150 -35.85 -18.85 -44.90
CA ALA A 150 -36.48 -17.59 -44.49
C ALA A 150 -38.00 -17.58 -44.65
N SER A 151 -38.53 -18.35 -45.61
CA SER A 151 -39.96 -18.53 -45.87
C SER A 151 -40.65 -19.49 -44.89
N ALA A 152 -39.88 -20.28 -44.12
CA ALA A 152 -40.42 -21.21 -43.14
C ALA A 152 -40.84 -20.45 -41.88
N VAL A 153 -42.10 -20.02 -41.84
CA VAL A 153 -42.79 -19.57 -40.63
C VAL A 153 -43.09 -20.83 -39.80
N PRO A 154 -42.16 -21.33 -38.95
CA PRO A 154 -41.56 -20.54 -37.88
C PRO A 154 -40.10 -20.92 -37.57
N ALA A 155 -39.13 -20.20 -38.13
CA ALA A 155 -37.72 -20.33 -37.72
C ALA A 155 -37.50 -20.13 -36.20
N HIS A 156 -38.46 -19.58 -35.44
CA HIS A 156 -38.41 -19.57 -33.98
C HIS A 156 -38.42 -20.97 -33.34
N LYS A 157 -38.91 -22.01 -34.04
CA LYS A 157 -38.82 -23.42 -33.60
C LYS A 157 -37.43 -24.04 -33.82
N ALA A 158 -36.50 -23.31 -34.45
CA ALA A 158 -35.13 -23.78 -34.62
C ALA A 158 -34.36 -23.85 -33.29
N CYS A 159 -34.80 -23.08 -32.28
CA CYS A 159 -34.16 -23.02 -30.99
C CYS A 159 -34.68 -24.09 -30.01
N PRO A 160 -33.82 -24.60 -29.10
CA PRO A 160 -34.26 -25.51 -28.04
C PRO A 160 -35.35 -24.90 -27.15
N ASP A 161 -36.08 -25.76 -26.44
CA ASP A 161 -37.17 -25.35 -25.53
C ASP A 161 -36.71 -24.27 -24.54
N GLY A 162 -37.51 -23.21 -24.41
CA GLY A 162 -37.24 -22.06 -23.55
C GLY A 162 -36.28 -21.02 -24.15
N GLN A 163 -35.74 -21.24 -25.35
CA GLN A 163 -34.95 -20.29 -26.12
C GLN A 163 -35.75 -19.73 -27.31
N ASN A 164 -35.31 -18.58 -27.82
CA ASN A 164 -35.91 -17.89 -28.95
C ASN A 164 -34.86 -17.57 -30.00
N LEU A 165 -35.30 -17.37 -31.24
CA LEU A 165 -34.46 -16.75 -32.25
C LEU A 165 -34.22 -15.27 -31.90
N ALA A 166 -33.00 -14.79 -32.05
CA ALA A 166 -32.68 -13.37 -31.84
C ALA A 166 -33.35 -12.48 -32.89
N SER A 167 -33.87 -11.33 -32.48
CA SER A 167 -34.34 -10.27 -33.37
C SER A 167 -33.16 -9.44 -33.91
N ALA A 168 -33.40 -8.67 -34.96
CA ALA A 168 -32.41 -7.69 -35.43
C ALA A 168 -31.97 -6.72 -34.33
N LYS A 169 -32.87 -6.35 -33.42
CA LYS A 169 -32.59 -5.39 -32.34
C LYS A 169 -31.76 -6.02 -31.21
N ASP A 170 -31.92 -7.31 -30.95
CA ASP A 170 -31.03 -8.04 -30.03
C ASP A 170 -29.60 -8.03 -30.55
N TYR A 171 -29.41 -8.23 -31.86
CA TYR A 171 -28.10 -8.14 -32.50
C TYR A 171 -27.49 -6.73 -32.44
N GLU A 172 -28.29 -5.67 -32.50
CA GLU A 172 -27.80 -4.30 -32.28
C GLU A 172 -27.26 -4.12 -30.86
N VAL A 173 -27.94 -4.70 -29.85
CA VAL A 173 -27.45 -4.71 -28.47
C VAL A 173 -26.13 -5.49 -28.41
N LEU A 174 -26.06 -6.69 -29.00
CA LEU A 174 -24.85 -7.48 -29.04
C LEU A 174 -23.68 -6.72 -29.67
N ASP A 175 -23.88 -6.05 -30.81
CA ASP A 175 -22.82 -5.28 -31.48
C ASP A 175 -22.32 -4.11 -30.61
N ALA A 176 -23.20 -3.44 -29.85
CA ALA A 176 -22.79 -2.41 -28.90
C ALA A 176 -21.87 -2.96 -27.80
N PHE A 177 -22.14 -4.17 -27.32
CA PHE A 177 -21.29 -4.88 -26.35
C PHE A 177 -19.97 -5.34 -26.96
N ARG A 178 -20.01 -5.93 -28.17
CA ARG A 178 -18.84 -6.38 -28.93
C ARG A 178 -17.85 -5.26 -29.22
N LEU A 179 -18.35 -4.07 -29.58
CA LEU A 179 -17.52 -2.87 -29.79
C LEU A 179 -16.80 -2.40 -28.53
N LYS A 180 -17.42 -2.60 -27.36
CA LYS A 180 -16.87 -2.16 -26.08
C LYS A 180 -15.94 -3.22 -25.46
N HIS A 181 -16.25 -4.50 -25.67
CA HIS A 181 -15.63 -5.64 -25.02
C HIS A 181 -15.20 -6.67 -26.07
N GLY A 182 -13.96 -6.55 -26.56
CA GLY A 182 -13.44 -7.41 -27.63
C GLY A 182 -13.40 -8.90 -27.30
N GLU A 183 -13.41 -9.28 -26.01
CA GLU A 183 -13.50 -10.67 -25.55
C GLU A 183 -14.81 -11.36 -25.98
N ILE A 184 -15.89 -10.59 -26.18
CA ILE A 184 -17.18 -11.12 -26.64
C ILE A 184 -17.06 -11.66 -28.07
N ASP A 185 -16.26 -11.03 -28.93
CA ASP A 185 -16.05 -11.47 -30.32
C ASP A 185 -15.40 -12.85 -30.37
N GLU A 186 -14.36 -13.06 -29.55
CA GLU A 186 -13.64 -14.32 -29.47
C GLU A 186 -14.53 -15.45 -28.94
N ARG A 187 -15.41 -15.14 -27.99
CA ARG A 187 -16.22 -16.13 -27.26
C ARG A 187 -17.55 -16.45 -27.95
N MET A 188 -18.21 -15.46 -28.55
CA MET A 188 -19.41 -15.68 -29.35
C MET A 188 -19.16 -16.63 -30.52
N ALA A 189 -17.91 -16.66 -31.01
CA ALA A 189 -17.48 -17.53 -32.11
C ALA A 189 -18.54 -17.55 -33.22
N LEU A 190 -18.87 -16.35 -33.73
CA LEU A 190 -19.82 -16.24 -34.83
C LEU A 190 -19.28 -17.05 -36.01
N GLU A 191 -20.06 -18.05 -36.43
CA GLU A 191 -19.76 -18.88 -37.57
C GLU A 191 -19.84 -18.06 -38.86
N TYR A 192 -18.81 -18.18 -39.70
CA TYR A 192 -18.69 -17.48 -40.98
C TYR A 192 -19.07 -18.40 -42.15
N GLY A 193 -20.10 -19.23 -41.98
CA GLY A 193 -20.51 -20.22 -42.99
C GLY A 193 -21.15 -19.64 -44.25
N GLY A 194 -21.53 -18.36 -44.27
CA GLY A 194 -22.20 -17.74 -45.40
C GLY A 194 -23.71 -17.92 -45.36
N SER A 195 -24.34 -17.87 -46.52
CA SER A 195 -25.77 -18.16 -46.73
C SER A 195 -25.97 -18.95 -48.02
N CYS A 196 -27.11 -19.64 -48.14
CA CYS A 196 -27.45 -20.36 -49.35
C CYS A 196 -28.79 -19.89 -49.92
N GLU A 197 -29.00 -20.13 -51.20
CA GLU A 197 -30.23 -19.78 -51.91
C GLU A 197 -30.63 -20.93 -52.83
N MET A 198 -31.93 -21.23 -52.88
CA MET A 198 -32.46 -22.19 -53.84
C MET A 198 -32.60 -21.54 -55.22
N VAL A 199 -31.78 -21.98 -56.17
CA VAL A 199 -31.76 -21.50 -57.55
C VAL A 199 -32.02 -22.68 -58.49
N LYS A 200 -33.18 -22.71 -59.15
CA LYS A 200 -33.57 -23.79 -60.07
C LYS A 200 -33.38 -25.19 -59.46
N ASP A 201 -33.93 -25.39 -58.27
CA ASP A 201 -33.89 -26.65 -57.51
C ASP A 201 -32.49 -27.10 -57.04
N SER A 202 -31.49 -26.21 -57.10
CA SER A 202 -30.16 -26.45 -56.56
C SER A 202 -29.85 -25.45 -55.44
N LEU A 203 -29.32 -25.95 -54.32
CA LEU A 203 -28.85 -25.11 -53.23
C LEU A 203 -27.50 -24.52 -53.60
N VAL A 204 -27.42 -23.19 -53.72
CA VAL A 204 -26.19 -22.47 -54.06
C VAL A 204 -25.76 -21.66 -52.85
N CYS A 205 -24.61 -22.01 -52.27
CA CYS A 205 -24.05 -21.34 -51.11
C CYS A 205 -23.02 -20.28 -51.50
N SER A 206 -22.95 -19.21 -50.71
CA SER A 206 -22.05 -18.08 -50.94
C SER A 206 -21.54 -17.51 -49.63
N GLY A 207 -20.31 -16.97 -49.65
CA GLY A 207 -19.73 -16.32 -48.49
C GLY A 207 -19.24 -17.26 -47.38
N ILE A 208 -18.99 -18.54 -47.70
CA ILE A 208 -18.36 -19.52 -46.82
C ILE A 208 -16.98 -18.99 -46.37
N ASP A 209 -16.64 -19.22 -45.10
CA ASP A 209 -15.47 -18.74 -44.35
C ASP A 209 -15.23 -17.22 -44.30
N THR A 210 -16.15 -16.42 -44.88
CA THR A 210 -15.96 -14.98 -45.08
C THR A 210 -17.07 -14.13 -44.49
N THR A 211 -18.29 -14.66 -44.41
CA THR A 211 -19.46 -13.92 -43.91
C THR A 211 -20.32 -14.80 -43.01
N GLY A 212 -20.75 -14.30 -41.86
CA GLY A 212 -21.77 -14.92 -41.04
C GLY A 212 -23.12 -14.29 -41.35
N ASN A 213 -24.11 -15.09 -41.76
CA ASN A 213 -25.45 -14.61 -42.06
C ASN A 213 -26.47 -15.35 -41.20
N TYR A 214 -27.19 -14.60 -40.36
CA TYR A 214 -28.07 -15.13 -39.34
C TYR A 214 -29.49 -14.63 -39.55
N LEU A 215 -30.44 -15.54 -39.71
CA LEU A 215 -31.87 -15.23 -39.76
C LEU A 215 -32.31 -14.69 -38.40
N THR A 216 -33.08 -13.61 -38.42
CA THR A 216 -33.66 -13.02 -37.21
C THR A 216 -35.13 -13.35 -37.09
N SER A 217 -35.67 -13.26 -35.87
CA SER A 217 -37.09 -13.53 -35.58
C SER A 217 -38.06 -12.59 -36.32
N ASP A 218 -37.60 -11.40 -36.71
CA ASP A 218 -38.37 -10.40 -37.46
C ASP A 218 -38.18 -10.50 -38.98
N GLY A 219 -37.67 -11.64 -39.48
CA GLY A 219 -37.57 -11.94 -40.92
C GLY A 219 -36.46 -11.18 -41.65
N LYS A 220 -35.47 -10.69 -40.90
CA LYS A 220 -34.28 -10.03 -41.43
C LYS A 220 -33.07 -10.97 -41.34
N VAL A 221 -31.95 -10.51 -41.88
CA VAL A 221 -30.68 -11.22 -41.83
C VAL A 221 -29.63 -10.29 -41.24
N TYR A 222 -29.07 -10.69 -40.10
CA TYR A 222 -27.87 -10.09 -39.52
C TYR A 222 -26.64 -10.66 -40.25
N SER A 223 -25.87 -9.79 -40.89
CA SER A 223 -24.76 -10.17 -41.78
C SER A 223 -23.45 -9.51 -41.34
N ILE A 224 -22.46 -10.30 -40.96
CA ILE A 224 -21.15 -9.80 -40.53
C ILE A 224 -20.02 -10.42 -41.34
N LYS A 225 -19.05 -9.61 -41.79
CA LYS A 225 -17.85 -10.14 -42.45
C LYS A 225 -16.78 -10.48 -41.42
N LYS A 226 -15.96 -11.47 -41.74
CA LYS A 226 -14.81 -11.82 -40.90
C LYS A 226 -13.86 -10.63 -40.78
N GLY A 227 -13.62 -10.19 -39.55
CA GLY A 227 -12.77 -9.03 -39.23
C GLY A 227 -13.50 -7.68 -39.22
N ASP A 228 -14.77 -7.61 -39.61
CA ASP A 228 -15.56 -6.39 -39.45
C ASP A 228 -16.09 -6.31 -38.00
N LEU A 229 -16.09 -5.10 -37.44
CA LEU A 229 -16.60 -4.84 -36.09
C LEU A 229 -18.12 -4.64 -36.03
N LEU A 230 -18.74 -4.29 -37.17
CA LEU A 230 -20.16 -3.97 -37.26
C LEU A 230 -20.82 -4.79 -38.35
N ALA A 231 -21.97 -5.35 -38.02
CA ALA A 231 -22.78 -6.07 -38.99
C ALA A 231 -23.68 -5.14 -39.80
N LYS A 232 -24.32 -5.73 -40.81
CA LYS A 232 -25.39 -5.12 -41.59
C LYS A 232 -26.64 -5.96 -41.43
N THR A 233 -27.78 -5.29 -41.27
CA THR A 233 -29.08 -5.95 -41.21
C THR A 233 -29.88 -5.60 -42.46
N GLY A 234 -30.47 -6.60 -43.11
CA GLY A 234 -31.31 -6.43 -44.29
C GLY A 234 -32.45 -7.44 -44.34
N PRO A 235 -33.43 -7.28 -45.26
CA PRO A 235 -34.51 -8.25 -45.41
C PRO A 235 -33.97 -9.61 -45.87
N ALA A 236 -34.53 -10.70 -45.33
CA ALA A 236 -34.21 -12.03 -45.83
C ALA A 236 -34.76 -12.23 -47.25
N LYS A 237 -33.97 -12.87 -48.12
CA LYS A 237 -34.46 -13.33 -49.42
C LYS A 237 -35.47 -14.46 -49.21
N GLU A 238 -36.55 -14.46 -49.99
CA GLU A 238 -37.64 -15.44 -49.92
C GLU A 238 -37.15 -16.90 -50.05
N ASN A 239 -36.22 -17.16 -50.97
CA ASN A 239 -35.62 -18.49 -51.19
C ASN A 239 -34.28 -18.68 -50.46
N GLY A 240 -33.99 -17.80 -49.49
CA GLY A 240 -32.72 -17.79 -48.77
C GLY A 240 -32.72 -18.70 -47.55
N TYR A 241 -31.53 -19.21 -47.25
CA TYR A 241 -31.23 -20.11 -46.15
C TYR A 241 -30.09 -19.52 -45.33
N TYR A 242 -30.32 -19.35 -44.02
CA TYR A 242 -29.40 -18.64 -43.13
C TYR A 242 -29.22 -19.38 -41.80
N ASN A 243 -28.11 -19.12 -41.13
CA ASN A 243 -27.84 -19.66 -39.79
C ASN A 243 -28.78 -19.01 -38.76
N VAL A 244 -28.80 -19.52 -37.53
CA VAL A 244 -29.59 -18.95 -36.43
C VAL A 244 -28.77 -18.91 -35.16
N ARG A 245 -28.97 -17.87 -34.34
CA ARG A 245 -28.51 -17.87 -32.95
C ARG A 245 -29.70 -17.75 -32.02
N CYS A 246 -29.64 -18.57 -30.98
CA CYS A 246 -30.68 -18.65 -29.97
C CYS A 246 -30.31 -17.81 -28.76
N ILE A 247 -31.30 -17.13 -28.23
CA ILE A 247 -31.21 -16.30 -27.04
C ILE A 247 -32.26 -16.72 -26.02
N LYS A 248 -32.01 -16.37 -24.77
CA LYS A 248 -32.97 -16.44 -23.68
C LYS A 248 -33.05 -15.07 -23.03
N TYR A 249 -34.24 -14.51 -23.01
CA TYR A 249 -34.53 -13.38 -22.14
C TYR A 249 -34.71 -13.89 -20.70
N PRO A 250 -34.23 -13.14 -19.70
CA PRO A 250 -34.50 -13.46 -18.31
C PRO A 250 -36.01 -13.32 -18.06
N SER A 251 -36.52 -14.12 -17.13
CA SER A 251 -37.89 -13.98 -16.63
C SER A 251 -38.07 -12.73 -15.76
N PHE A 252 -37.02 -11.92 -15.61
CA PHE A 252 -37.00 -10.79 -14.72
C PHE A 252 -35.89 -9.79 -15.10
N VAL A 253 -36.06 -8.52 -14.75
CA VAL A 253 -35.09 -7.44 -14.98
C VAL A 253 -35.13 -6.45 -13.81
N LYS A 254 -34.08 -5.63 -13.65
CA LYS A 254 -34.02 -4.63 -12.57
C LYS A 254 -35.06 -3.53 -12.76
N SER A 255 -35.02 -2.86 -13.92
CA SER A 255 -35.88 -1.71 -14.21
C SER A 255 -36.65 -1.88 -15.52
N THR A 256 -37.64 -1.03 -15.76
CA THR A 256 -38.38 -1.03 -17.05
C THR A 256 -37.49 -0.71 -18.26
N LYS A 257 -36.34 -0.04 -18.04
CA LYS A 257 -35.35 0.25 -19.10
C LYS A 257 -34.59 -0.98 -19.55
N ASP A 258 -34.59 -2.01 -18.72
CA ASP A 258 -33.89 -3.27 -18.92
C ASP A 258 -34.74 -4.29 -19.68
N LEU A 259 -36.02 -4.00 -19.89
CA LEU A 259 -36.92 -4.84 -20.67
C LEU A 259 -36.43 -4.94 -22.13
N PRO A 260 -36.43 -6.14 -22.72
CA PRO A 260 -36.04 -6.30 -24.12
C PRO A 260 -37.04 -5.62 -25.05
N ALA A 261 -36.71 -5.53 -26.34
CA ALA A 261 -37.62 -4.96 -27.31
C ALA A 261 -38.95 -5.74 -27.31
N CYS A 262 -40.07 -5.02 -27.09
CA CYS A 262 -41.38 -5.64 -27.21
C CYS A 262 -41.80 -5.70 -28.67
N ASP A 263 -41.45 -6.79 -29.36
CA ASP A 263 -41.76 -6.96 -30.77
C ASP A 263 -42.36 -8.35 -31.07
N SER A 264 -42.60 -8.63 -32.36
CA SER A 264 -43.24 -9.86 -32.80
C SER A 264 -42.53 -11.16 -32.38
N SER A 265 -41.24 -11.10 -32.02
CA SER A 265 -40.47 -12.23 -31.49
C SER A 265 -40.98 -12.74 -30.15
N LEU A 266 -41.70 -11.91 -29.40
CA LEU A 266 -42.29 -12.23 -28.10
C LEU A 266 -43.77 -12.66 -28.20
N LYS A 267 -44.30 -12.91 -29.41
CA LYS A 267 -45.72 -13.26 -29.62
C LYS A 267 -46.12 -14.64 -29.08
N SER A 268 -45.21 -15.61 -28.99
CA SER A 268 -45.59 -16.96 -28.57
C SER A 268 -44.42 -17.77 -27.97
N PRO A 269 -44.52 -18.16 -26.67
CA PRO A 269 -45.52 -17.70 -25.71
C PRO A 269 -45.32 -16.21 -25.35
N PRO A 270 -46.40 -15.46 -25.08
CA PRO A 270 -46.28 -14.12 -24.53
C PRO A 270 -45.47 -14.18 -23.23
N ARG A 271 -44.42 -13.36 -23.16
CA ARG A 271 -43.52 -13.35 -22.00
C ARG A 271 -43.99 -12.33 -20.97
N VAL A 272 -44.14 -12.82 -19.75
CA VAL A 272 -44.21 -12.00 -18.55
C VAL A 272 -42.80 -11.89 -17.99
N ILE A 273 -42.33 -10.67 -17.77
CA ILE A 273 -41.03 -10.38 -17.16
C ILE A 273 -41.28 -9.60 -15.88
N TYR A 274 -40.78 -10.07 -14.75
CA TYR A 274 -40.85 -9.34 -13.49
C TYR A 274 -39.87 -8.16 -13.49
N VAL A 275 -40.34 -6.95 -13.24
CA VAL A 275 -39.49 -5.75 -13.12
C VAL A 275 -39.34 -5.41 -11.64
N PHE A 276 -38.11 -5.55 -11.14
CA PHE A 276 -37.83 -5.50 -9.73
C PHE A 276 -38.11 -4.13 -9.08
N ASP A 277 -37.64 -3.04 -9.69
CA ASP A 277 -37.79 -1.67 -9.16
C ASP A 277 -39.28 -1.26 -9.06
N GLU A 278 -40.10 -1.81 -9.96
CA GLU A 278 -41.55 -1.56 -9.99
C GLU A 278 -42.34 -2.56 -9.12
N LYS A 279 -41.70 -3.66 -8.71
CA LYS A 279 -42.30 -4.80 -8.00
C LYS A 279 -43.48 -5.42 -8.73
N GLU A 280 -43.47 -5.39 -10.05
CA GLU A 280 -44.59 -5.76 -10.90
C GLU A 280 -44.14 -6.63 -12.07
N ASN A 281 -45.03 -7.51 -12.52
CA ASN A 281 -44.89 -8.21 -13.78
C ASN A 281 -45.18 -7.26 -14.94
N TYR A 282 -44.47 -7.44 -16.05
CA TYR A 282 -44.73 -6.73 -17.30
C TYR A 282 -44.99 -7.73 -18.40
N HIS A 283 -46.03 -7.49 -19.20
CA HIS A 283 -46.39 -8.29 -20.34
C HIS A 283 -46.13 -7.51 -21.62
N CYS A 284 -45.43 -8.13 -22.58
CA CYS A 284 -45.21 -7.52 -23.88
C CYS A 284 -46.47 -7.63 -24.74
N TYR A 285 -46.91 -6.51 -25.32
CA TYR A 285 -47.94 -6.45 -26.35
C TYR A 285 -47.31 -6.09 -27.70
N PRO A 286 -46.85 -7.08 -28.50
CA PRO A 286 -46.15 -6.83 -29.75
C PRO A 286 -46.92 -5.97 -30.75
N GLU A 287 -48.25 -6.10 -30.79
CA GLU A 287 -49.14 -5.30 -31.65
C GLU A 287 -49.10 -3.79 -31.32
N LYS A 288 -48.63 -3.44 -30.12
CA LYS A 288 -48.50 -2.07 -29.63
C LYS A 288 -47.04 -1.65 -29.42
N GLU A 289 -46.10 -2.56 -29.68
CA GLU A 289 -44.68 -2.41 -29.39
C GLU A 289 -44.38 -1.92 -27.95
N SER A 290 -45.19 -2.36 -26.98
CA SER A 290 -45.18 -1.81 -25.62
C SER A 290 -45.25 -2.87 -24.54
N TRP A 291 -44.43 -2.71 -23.51
CA TRP A 291 -44.61 -3.40 -22.23
C TRP A 291 -45.65 -2.68 -21.39
N LEU A 292 -46.61 -3.43 -20.85
CA LEU A 292 -47.60 -2.91 -19.91
C LEU A 292 -47.54 -3.73 -18.61
N PRO A 293 -47.78 -3.10 -17.44
CA PRO A 293 -47.94 -3.83 -16.20
C PRO A 293 -48.97 -4.94 -16.32
N ASP A 294 -48.63 -6.10 -15.80
CA ASP A 294 -49.46 -7.28 -15.69
C ASP A 294 -49.65 -7.57 -14.20
N PHE A 295 -50.88 -7.43 -13.72
CA PHE A 295 -51.22 -7.58 -12.30
C PHE A 295 -51.51 -9.03 -11.91
N THR A 296 -51.20 -10.00 -12.77
CA THR A 296 -51.21 -11.42 -12.39
C THR A 296 -50.08 -11.72 -11.40
N GLU A 297 -50.27 -12.74 -10.55
CA GLU A 297 -49.31 -13.11 -9.50
C GLU A 297 -47.86 -13.16 -10.03
N SER A 298 -46.94 -12.57 -9.28
CA SER A 298 -45.59 -12.26 -9.77
C SER A 298 -44.70 -13.50 -9.99
N CYS A 299 -45.01 -14.58 -9.28
CA CYS A 299 -44.37 -15.87 -9.41
C CYS A 299 -45.35 -17.00 -9.06
N THR A 300 -45.36 -18.06 -9.87
CA THR A 300 -46.30 -19.19 -9.74
C THR A 300 -45.73 -20.41 -9.02
N GLU A 301 -44.42 -20.40 -8.72
CA GLU A 301 -43.69 -21.52 -8.13
C GLU A 301 -43.09 -21.08 -6.79
N GLU A 302 -43.84 -21.32 -5.71
CA GLU A 302 -43.41 -21.04 -4.34
C GLU A 302 -42.05 -21.69 -4.02
N GLY A 303 -41.13 -20.91 -3.44
CA GLY A 303 -39.77 -21.34 -3.11
C GLY A 303 -38.80 -21.39 -4.29
N LYS A 304 -39.25 -21.09 -5.52
CA LYS A 304 -38.34 -20.94 -6.66
C LYS A 304 -37.36 -19.81 -6.39
N THR A 305 -36.08 -20.05 -6.64
CA THR A 305 -35.04 -19.02 -6.56
C THR A 305 -34.51 -18.65 -7.93
N ILE A 306 -34.11 -17.39 -8.07
CA ILE A 306 -33.41 -16.86 -9.24
C ILE A 306 -32.25 -16.00 -8.75
N VAL A 307 -31.16 -15.93 -9.52
CA VAL A 307 -30.00 -15.09 -9.20
C VAL A 307 -29.82 -14.05 -10.30
N PHE A 308 -29.62 -12.80 -9.91
CA PHE A 308 -29.38 -11.66 -10.78
C PHE A 308 -28.35 -10.73 -10.20
N ASP A 309 -27.34 -10.32 -10.96
CA ASP A 309 -26.45 -9.26 -10.49
C ASP A 309 -25.93 -9.55 -9.06
N ASN A 310 -25.52 -10.82 -8.85
CA ASN A 310 -25.12 -11.42 -7.57
C ASN A 310 -26.16 -11.40 -6.43
N THR A 311 -27.41 -11.12 -6.75
CA THR A 311 -28.55 -11.08 -5.83
C THR A 311 -29.51 -12.25 -6.09
N MET A 312 -29.64 -13.12 -5.10
CA MET A 312 -30.63 -14.18 -5.05
C MET A 312 -31.97 -13.63 -4.60
N MET A 313 -32.99 -13.99 -5.36
CA MET A 313 -34.40 -13.75 -5.10
C MET A 313 -35.10 -15.07 -4.83
N ILE A 314 -36.19 -15.02 -4.08
CA ILE A 314 -37.05 -16.15 -3.80
C ILE A 314 -38.51 -15.75 -4.03
N CYS A 315 -39.29 -16.65 -4.64
CA CYS A 315 -40.73 -16.54 -4.71
C CYS A 315 -41.31 -16.99 -3.36
N GLU A 316 -41.88 -16.06 -2.60
CA GLU A 316 -42.60 -16.38 -1.36
C GLU A 316 -43.93 -15.64 -1.34
N ASP A 317 -44.99 -16.35 -0.97
CA ASP A 317 -46.37 -15.85 -0.97
C ASP A 317 -46.80 -15.26 -2.33
N GLY A 318 -46.33 -15.85 -3.44
CA GLY A 318 -46.61 -15.38 -4.81
C GLY A 318 -45.89 -14.08 -5.20
N ILE A 319 -44.94 -13.61 -4.37
CA ILE A 319 -44.16 -12.39 -4.58
C ILE A 319 -42.67 -12.69 -4.66
N TRP A 320 -41.99 -12.18 -5.70
CA TRP A 320 -40.53 -12.17 -5.72
C TRP A 320 -39.98 -11.22 -4.66
N GLN A 321 -39.17 -11.73 -3.74
CA GLN A 321 -38.48 -10.93 -2.73
C GLN A 321 -37.00 -11.32 -2.62
N TYR A 322 -36.19 -10.44 -2.02
CA TYR A 322 -34.79 -10.74 -1.76
C TYR A 322 -34.71 -11.97 -0.87
N ALA A 323 -33.98 -12.98 -1.34
CA ALA A 323 -33.68 -14.13 -0.50
C ALA A 323 -32.82 -13.63 0.68
N THR A 324 -33.12 -14.13 1.87
CA THR A 324 -32.21 -13.96 3.01
C THR A 324 -31.12 -15.02 2.96
N VAL A 325 -30.01 -14.80 3.66
CA VAL A 325 -28.90 -15.76 3.71
C VAL A 325 -29.32 -17.14 4.24
N GLU A 326 -30.43 -17.22 4.99
CA GLU A 326 -31.02 -18.49 5.45
C GLU A 326 -31.53 -19.38 4.30
N LYS A 327 -31.86 -18.77 3.15
CA LYS A 327 -32.28 -19.45 1.93
C LYS A 327 -31.11 -19.77 1.00
N SER A 328 -29.88 -19.44 1.40
CA SER A 328 -28.70 -19.77 0.61
C SER A 328 -28.56 -21.30 0.44
N PRO A 329 -28.03 -21.78 -0.71
CA PRO A 329 -27.79 -23.20 -0.92
C PRO A 329 -26.80 -23.80 0.10
N GLU A 330 -25.84 -23.01 0.57
CA GLU A 330 -24.88 -23.42 1.59
C GLU A 330 -25.47 -23.20 3.00
N LYS A 331 -25.75 -24.28 3.70
CA LYS A 331 -26.22 -24.20 5.09
C LYS A 331 -25.03 -23.97 6.02
N CYS A 332 -25.14 -23.02 6.94
CA CYS A 332 -24.19 -22.92 8.05
C CYS A 332 -24.45 -24.06 9.05
N SER A 333 -23.39 -24.79 9.36
CA SER A 333 -23.36 -25.95 10.23
C SER A 333 -22.06 -25.98 11.02
N SER A 334 -21.91 -26.95 11.93
CA SER A 334 -20.65 -27.15 12.65
C SER A 334 -19.47 -27.49 11.74
N GLU A 335 -19.72 -28.12 10.58
CA GLU A 335 -18.67 -28.58 9.65
C GLU A 335 -18.02 -27.44 8.87
N ASN A 336 -18.79 -26.37 8.61
CA ASN A 336 -18.32 -25.17 7.92
C ASN A 336 -18.25 -23.94 8.83
N ARG A 337 -18.14 -24.16 10.15
CA ARG A 337 -17.89 -23.06 11.10
C ARG A 337 -16.65 -22.27 10.71
N GLY A 338 -16.76 -20.94 10.73
CA GLY A 338 -15.68 -20.03 10.36
C GLY A 338 -15.47 -19.87 8.85
N LYS A 339 -16.33 -20.48 8.02
CA LYS A 339 -16.40 -20.15 6.59
C LYS A 339 -17.04 -18.79 6.36
N ILE A 340 -16.68 -18.20 5.23
CA ILE A 340 -17.19 -16.92 4.73
C ILE A 340 -18.09 -17.23 3.53
N LEU A 341 -19.28 -16.65 3.51
CA LEU A 341 -20.21 -16.69 2.39
C LEU A 341 -20.49 -15.27 1.95
N VAL A 342 -20.32 -14.99 0.66
CA VAL A 342 -20.81 -13.74 0.06
C VAL A 342 -22.19 -14.02 -0.51
N PHE A 343 -23.21 -13.32 -0.02
CA PHE A 343 -24.59 -13.52 -0.42
C PHE A 343 -25.27 -12.18 -0.63
N ASN A 344 -25.78 -11.93 -1.84
CA ASN A 344 -26.39 -10.67 -2.24
C ASN A 344 -25.47 -9.44 -2.05
N GLY A 345 -24.17 -9.63 -2.28
CA GLY A 345 -23.14 -8.60 -2.09
C GLY A 345 -22.65 -8.42 -0.65
N GLU A 346 -23.36 -9.01 0.33
CA GLU A 346 -23.00 -8.92 1.74
C GLU A 346 -22.16 -10.11 2.19
N LYS A 347 -21.22 -9.88 3.12
CA LYS A 347 -20.37 -10.93 3.68
C LYS A 347 -20.98 -11.51 4.95
N TYR A 348 -21.04 -12.83 5.00
CA TYR A 348 -21.53 -13.58 6.14
C TYR A 348 -20.45 -14.53 6.66
N ALA A 349 -20.39 -14.68 7.98
CA ALA A 349 -19.59 -15.69 8.66
C ALA A 349 -20.51 -16.78 9.21
N CYS A 350 -20.11 -18.04 9.03
CA CYS A 350 -20.80 -19.16 9.66
C CYS A 350 -20.36 -19.26 11.12
N ASP A 351 -21.26 -18.88 12.04
CA ASP A 351 -21.01 -18.93 13.48
C ASP A 351 -22.18 -19.59 14.21
N SER A 352 -21.86 -20.55 15.08
CA SER A 352 -22.86 -21.26 15.90
C SER A 352 -24.03 -21.85 15.07
N SER A 353 -23.71 -22.42 13.90
CA SER A 353 -24.68 -23.00 12.94
C SER A 353 -25.69 -21.99 12.38
N LYS A 354 -25.37 -20.70 12.38
CA LYS A 354 -26.11 -19.65 11.68
C LYS A 354 -25.17 -18.75 10.90
N TRP A 355 -25.64 -18.28 9.75
CA TRP A 355 -24.98 -17.19 9.05
C TRP A 355 -25.22 -15.90 9.82
N ARG A 356 -24.15 -15.19 10.18
CA ARG A 356 -24.20 -13.83 10.71
C ARG A 356 -23.49 -12.90 9.74
N GLU A 357 -23.98 -11.68 9.64
CA GLU A 357 -23.31 -10.64 8.86
C GLU A 357 -21.92 -10.35 9.45
N PHE A 358 -21.01 -9.92 8.59
CA PHE A 358 -19.73 -9.40 9.03
C PHE A 358 -19.94 -8.15 9.88
N THR A 359 -19.12 -8.02 10.93
CA THR A 359 -18.99 -6.74 11.62
C THR A 359 -18.13 -5.80 10.77
N GLY A 360 -18.29 -4.47 10.93
CA GLY A 360 -17.44 -3.52 10.19
C GLY A 360 -15.93 -3.67 10.46
N LEU A 361 -15.55 -4.26 11.60
CA LEU A 361 -14.17 -4.64 11.88
C LEU A 361 -13.72 -5.83 11.02
N GLU A 362 -14.56 -6.85 10.88
CA GLU A 362 -14.29 -8.01 10.02
C GLU A 362 -14.35 -7.68 8.53
N ASP A 363 -15.15 -6.70 8.10
CA ASP A 363 -15.09 -6.23 6.71
C ASP A 363 -13.72 -5.65 6.35
N SER A 364 -13.07 -5.03 7.34
CA SER A 364 -11.77 -4.39 7.17
C SER A 364 -10.60 -5.36 7.37
N LEU A 365 -10.69 -6.26 8.36
CA LEU A 365 -9.58 -7.15 8.76
C LEU A 365 -9.78 -8.62 8.31
N GLY A 366 -10.95 -8.94 7.75
CA GLY A 366 -11.43 -10.30 7.53
C GLY A 366 -11.94 -10.97 8.82
N LEU A 367 -12.57 -12.13 8.68
CA LEU A 367 -13.07 -12.92 9.81
C LEU A 367 -11.93 -13.39 10.73
N CYS A 368 -12.04 -13.16 12.04
CA CYS A 368 -11.18 -13.80 13.02
C CYS A 368 -11.71 -15.21 13.30
N ASN A 369 -10.89 -16.22 13.03
CA ASN A 369 -11.19 -17.63 13.26
C ASN A 369 -9.91 -18.37 13.64
N ASP A 370 -10.01 -19.67 13.94
CA ASP A 370 -8.87 -20.50 14.35
C ASP A 370 -7.69 -20.42 13.36
N ARG A 371 -7.95 -20.19 12.06
CA ARG A 371 -6.89 -20.04 11.04
C ARG A 371 -6.12 -18.72 11.15
N LYS A 372 -6.75 -17.67 11.68
CA LYS A 372 -6.12 -16.37 11.96
C LYS A 372 -5.74 -16.19 13.44
N SER A 373 -5.88 -17.22 14.27
CA SER A 373 -5.52 -17.12 15.69
C SER A 373 -4.05 -16.69 15.85
N GLY A 374 -3.81 -15.68 16.70
CA GLY A 374 -2.50 -15.07 16.92
C GLY A 374 -2.11 -14.02 15.88
N ALA A 375 -2.93 -13.77 14.87
CA ALA A 375 -2.66 -12.72 13.88
C ALA A 375 -2.85 -11.33 14.50
N PHE A 376 -1.98 -10.40 14.08
CA PHE A 376 -2.08 -8.97 14.40
C PHE A 376 -2.37 -8.18 13.13
N ASP A 377 -3.29 -7.23 13.21
CA ASP A 377 -3.58 -6.32 12.11
C ASP A 377 -3.99 -4.93 12.59
N THR A 378 -4.14 -3.98 11.66
CA THR A 378 -4.34 -2.56 11.99
C THR A 378 -5.51 -1.96 11.24
N LEU A 379 -6.28 -1.11 11.92
CA LEU A 379 -7.36 -0.33 11.31
C LEU A 379 -7.14 1.17 11.51
N TYR A 380 -7.36 1.95 10.46
CA TYR A 380 -7.38 3.41 10.54
C TYR A 380 -8.74 3.90 11.04
N THR A 381 -8.77 4.59 12.17
CA THR A 381 -9.96 5.27 12.68
C THR A 381 -9.68 6.78 12.70
N GLY A 382 -9.99 7.44 11.59
CA GLY A 382 -9.59 8.84 11.37
C GLY A 382 -8.09 8.96 11.15
N SER A 383 -7.40 9.76 11.98
CA SER A 383 -5.93 9.91 11.94
C SER A 383 -5.19 8.97 12.90
N LYS A 384 -5.90 8.13 13.66
CA LYS A 384 -5.31 7.17 14.59
C LYS A 384 -5.35 5.77 14.02
N ILE A 385 -4.26 5.04 14.16
CA ILE A 385 -4.20 3.62 13.84
C ILE A 385 -4.47 2.85 15.14
N ARG A 386 -5.38 1.88 15.09
CA ARG A 386 -5.62 0.92 16.18
C ARG A 386 -5.06 -0.44 15.79
N LEU A 387 -4.41 -1.09 16.73
CA LEU A 387 -3.88 -2.45 16.59
C LEU A 387 -4.93 -3.44 17.10
N TYR A 388 -5.12 -4.53 16.38
CA TYR A 388 -6.01 -5.63 16.73
C TYR A 388 -5.27 -6.96 16.73
N HIS A 389 -5.71 -7.86 17.59
CA HIS A 389 -5.24 -9.23 17.71
C HIS A 389 -6.44 -10.19 17.58
N CYS A 390 -6.28 -11.23 16.76
CA CYS A 390 -7.28 -12.27 16.62
C CYS A 390 -7.01 -13.39 17.63
N ASP A 391 -7.91 -13.64 18.57
CA ASP A 391 -7.77 -14.70 19.57
C ASP A 391 -8.20 -16.10 19.04
N GLY A 392 -8.63 -16.17 17.77
CA GLY A 392 -9.19 -17.35 17.13
C GLY A 392 -10.72 -17.34 17.04
N LYS A 393 -11.40 -16.39 17.68
CA LYS A 393 -12.85 -16.22 17.63
C LYS A 393 -13.27 -14.79 17.32
N GLU A 394 -12.57 -13.81 17.88
CA GLU A 394 -12.87 -12.39 17.71
C GLU A 394 -11.61 -11.53 17.63
N TRP A 395 -11.76 -10.38 16.98
CA TRP A 395 -10.74 -9.34 16.97
C TRP A 395 -10.86 -8.49 18.24
N GLY A 396 -9.83 -8.53 19.08
CA GLY A 396 -9.68 -7.63 20.23
C GLY A 396 -8.70 -6.51 19.94
N GLU A 397 -8.89 -5.33 20.53
CA GLU A 397 -7.84 -4.30 20.51
C GLU A 397 -6.58 -4.83 21.21
N ALA A 398 -5.43 -4.61 20.60
CA ALA A 398 -4.15 -5.08 21.09
C ALA A 398 -3.20 -3.91 21.35
N THR A 399 -2.26 -4.16 22.25
CA THR A 399 -1.13 -3.27 22.48
C THR A 399 0.11 -3.81 21.77
N ILE A 400 1.06 -2.93 21.46
CA ILE A 400 2.34 -3.33 20.87
C ILE A 400 3.13 -4.29 21.78
N GLU A 401 2.88 -4.24 23.09
CA GLU A 401 3.44 -5.19 24.06
C GLU A 401 2.97 -6.62 23.82
N MET A 402 1.73 -6.83 23.36
CA MET A 402 1.23 -8.16 22.98
C MET A 402 1.95 -8.71 21.75
N TYR A 403 2.42 -7.83 20.85
CA TYR A 403 3.10 -8.21 19.61
C TYR A 403 4.59 -8.50 19.81
N LYS A 404 5.33 -7.60 20.49
CA LYS A 404 6.80 -7.74 20.65
C LYS A 404 7.22 -8.25 22.03
N GLY A 405 6.36 -8.09 23.04
CA GLY A 405 6.68 -8.28 24.45
C GLY A 405 6.80 -6.96 25.21
N PRO A 406 6.80 -7.01 26.55
CA PRO A 406 6.69 -5.83 27.39
C PRO A 406 8.00 -5.02 27.44
N CYS A 407 7.87 -3.71 27.64
CA CYS A 407 8.98 -2.75 27.79
C CYS A 407 8.93 -2.14 29.20
N GLU A 408 9.20 -2.94 30.22
CA GLU A 408 8.81 -2.59 31.60
C GLU A 408 9.76 -1.60 32.29
N ASP A 409 11.07 -1.73 32.06
CA ASP A 409 12.08 -0.89 32.71
C ASP A 409 13.38 -0.76 31.89
N SER A 410 14.35 -0.05 32.44
CA SER A 410 15.69 0.16 31.85
C SER A 410 16.52 -1.12 31.76
N THR A 411 16.09 -2.22 32.39
CA THR A 411 16.69 -3.56 32.28
C THR A 411 16.00 -4.43 31.24
N SER A 412 14.91 -3.94 30.63
CA SER A 412 14.26 -4.64 29.52
C SER A 412 15.27 -4.95 28.43
N LYS A 413 15.25 -6.19 27.95
CA LYS A 413 16.07 -6.63 26.81
C LYS A 413 15.82 -5.82 25.53
N PHE A 414 14.69 -5.12 25.48
CA PHE A 414 14.29 -4.27 24.36
C PHE A 414 14.59 -2.79 24.59
N MET A 415 15.27 -2.40 25.68
CA MET A 415 15.52 -0.99 26.00
C MET A 415 16.25 -0.28 24.84
N ASN A 416 15.67 0.80 24.33
CA ASN A 416 16.10 1.55 23.14
C ASN A 416 15.97 0.81 21.80
N ASP A 417 15.40 -0.40 21.76
CA ASP A 417 15.05 -1.05 20.51
C ASP A 417 13.94 -0.26 19.81
N THR A 418 13.99 -0.32 18.48
CA THR A 418 13.01 0.31 17.60
C THR A 418 12.27 -0.77 16.81
N ILE A 419 10.95 -0.62 16.65
CA ILE A 419 10.14 -1.52 15.83
C ILE A 419 9.45 -0.70 14.75
N ASP A 420 9.54 -1.18 13.52
CA ASP A 420 8.60 -0.82 12.47
C ASP A 420 7.49 -1.86 12.43
N PHE A 421 6.27 -1.42 12.73
CA PHE A 421 5.08 -2.27 12.64
C PHE A 421 4.01 -1.56 11.81
N LYS A 422 3.77 -2.08 10.60
CA LYS A 422 2.74 -1.58 9.66
C LYS A 422 2.85 -0.06 9.43
N ASN A 423 4.07 0.44 9.20
CA ASN A 423 4.40 1.86 9.01
C ASN A 423 4.26 2.75 10.26
N MET A 424 4.09 2.16 11.44
CA MET A 424 4.24 2.86 12.71
C MET A 424 5.58 2.49 13.35
N LEU A 425 6.34 3.51 13.72
CA LEU A 425 7.63 3.34 14.38
C LEU A 425 7.45 3.51 15.88
N TYR A 426 7.95 2.54 16.64
CA TYR A 426 7.94 2.54 18.11
C TYR A 426 9.37 2.46 18.65
N VAL A 427 9.60 3.04 19.83
CA VAL A 427 10.83 2.89 20.61
C VAL A 427 10.50 2.48 22.04
N CYS A 428 11.24 1.52 22.59
CA CYS A 428 11.10 1.12 23.98
C CYS A 428 11.90 2.07 24.90
N ARG A 429 11.23 2.71 25.86
CA ARG A 429 11.82 3.72 26.76
C ARG A 429 11.91 3.28 28.23
N GLY A 430 11.70 2.00 28.52
CA GLY A 430 11.73 1.45 29.88
C GLY A 430 10.54 1.87 30.74
N ASN A 431 9.45 2.31 30.12
CA ASN A 431 8.15 2.53 30.76
C ASN A 431 7.00 2.23 29.78
N GLY A 432 7.28 1.38 28.80
CA GLY A 432 6.42 1.07 27.67
C GLY A 432 7.07 1.37 26.33
N TRP A 433 6.44 0.84 25.28
CA TRP A 433 6.71 1.21 23.90
C TRP A 433 6.01 2.53 23.60
N ALA A 434 6.77 3.50 23.09
CA ALA A 434 6.24 4.80 22.68
C ALA A 434 6.31 4.93 21.16
N GLU A 435 5.24 5.45 20.55
CA GLU A 435 5.26 5.81 19.13
C GLU A 435 6.26 6.96 18.91
N TYR A 436 6.93 6.95 17.76
CA TYR A 436 7.79 8.04 17.34
C TYR A 436 7.00 9.34 17.25
N ASP A 437 7.53 10.40 17.84
CA ASP A 437 7.03 11.75 17.60
C ASP A 437 7.41 12.25 16.18
N SER A 438 7.00 13.47 15.84
CA SER A 438 7.26 14.05 14.52
C SER A 438 8.75 14.26 14.22
N LEU A 439 9.58 14.49 15.24
CA LEU A 439 11.03 14.65 15.09
C LEU A 439 11.70 13.29 14.96
N GLU A 440 11.28 12.30 15.73
CA GLU A 440 11.79 10.92 15.63
C GLU A 440 11.42 10.25 14.32
N LYS A 441 10.21 10.50 13.77
CA LYS A 441 9.85 10.06 12.41
C LYS A 441 10.82 10.59 11.35
N ARG A 442 11.44 11.74 11.58
CA ARG A 442 12.39 12.39 10.65
C ARG A 442 13.84 11.99 10.89
N PHE A 443 14.28 11.97 12.15
CA PHE A 443 15.69 11.80 12.53
C PHE A 443 16.00 10.40 13.11
N GLY A 444 14.97 9.56 13.26
CA GLY A 444 14.99 8.30 14.01
C GLY A 444 14.86 8.53 15.52
N ALA A 445 14.63 7.45 16.28
CA ALA A 445 14.48 7.53 17.75
C ALA A 445 15.67 8.24 18.42
N CYS A 446 15.37 9.09 19.41
CA CYS A 446 16.39 9.69 20.26
C CYS A 446 16.77 8.71 21.37
N ILE A 447 17.83 7.93 21.11
CA ILE A 447 18.33 6.87 21.99
C ILE A 447 19.76 7.19 22.46
N PRO A 448 20.30 6.52 23.50
CA PRO A 448 21.62 6.82 24.06
C PRO A 448 22.78 6.90 23.05
N SER A 449 22.74 6.10 21.99
CA SER A 449 23.75 6.14 20.92
C SER A 449 23.72 7.43 20.09
N LYS A 450 22.59 8.16 20.09
CA LYS A 450 22.38 9.46 19.43
C LYS A 450 22.43 10.65 20.38
N LEU A 451 22.67 10.43 21.68
CA LEU A 451 22.83 11.54 22.62
C LEU A 451 23.97 12.45 22.15
N PHE A 452 23.70 13.76 22.15
CA PHE A 452 24.60 14.80 21.67
C PHE A 452 24.91 14.77 20.17
N MET A 453 24.17 13.99 19.37
CA MET A 453 24.21 14.10 17.91
C MET A 453 23.35 15.29 17.45
N PHE A 454 23.91 16.05 16.52
CA PHE A 454 23.24 17.16 15.86
C PHE A 454 22.65 16.68 14.54
N GLU A 455 21.36 16.92 14.35
CA GLU A 455 20.70 16.70 13.07
C GLU A 455 20.23 18.04 12.48
N ASN A 456 20.60 18.25 11.22
CA ASN A 456 20.24 19.46 10.47
C ASN A 456 18.86 19.26 9.84
N GLY A 457 17.82 19.86 10.43
CA GLY A 457 16.47 19.87 9.87
C GLY A 457 16.03 21.27 9.46
N SER A 458 15.83 21.52 8.17
CA SER A 458 15.06 22.72 7.78
C SER A 458 13.61 22.53 8.21
N TYR A 459 13.18 23.32 9.19
CA TYR A 459 11.77 23.57 9.48
C TYR A 459 11.62 25.07 9.70
N ASP A 460 11.77 25.82 8.61
CA ASP A 460 11.08 27.09 8.40
C ASP A 460 11.17 27.44 6.92
N VAL A 461 10.10 28.06 6.42
CA VAL A 461 10.00 28.57 5.03
C VAL A 461 10.91 29.80 4.85
N ASP A 462 11.45 30.33 5.94
CA ASP A 462 12.30 31.52 6.00
C ASP A 462 13.70 31.19 6.56
N ASP A 463 14.58 30.64 5.71
CA ASP A 463 16.05 30.63 5.71
C ASP A 463 16.90 30.31 6.99
N ASP A 464 16.31 30.11 8.17
CA ASP A 464 17.04 29.76 9.39
C ASP A 464 16.98 28.25 9.65
N LYS A 465 18.13 27.59 9.45
CA LYS A 465 18.33 26.19 9.84
C LYS A 465 18.12 26.04 11.35
N THR A 466 16.94 25.55 11.73
CA THR A 466 16.67 25.08 13.09
C THR A 466 17.44 23.78 13.30
N GLU A 467 18.32 23.74 14.30
CA GLU A 467 19.05 22.52 14.62
C GLU A 467 18.42 21.82 15.84
N TYR A 468 18.48 20.49 15.82
CA TYR A 468 17.93 19.64 16.87
C TYR A 468 19.05 18.84 17.53
N LEU A 469 18.94 18.70 18.85
CA LEU A 469 19.85 17.94 19.69
C LEU A 469 19.04 16.83 20.35
N CYS A 470 19.51 15.60 20.23
CA CYS A 470 18.98 14.49 21.01
C CYS A 470 19.62 14.51 22.40
N ASP A 471 18.80 14.64 23.44
CA ASP A 471 19.22 14.59 24.83
C ASP A 471 18.44 13.52 25.61
N THR A 472 18.56 13.50 26.94
CA THR A 472 17.85 12.54 27.80
C THR A 472 16.33 12.68 27.79
N THR A 473 15.79 13.77 27.23
CA THR A 473 14.35 14.04 27.14
C THR A 473 13.77 13.82 25.73
N GLY A 474 14.62 13.65 24.71
CA GLY A 474 14.21 13.44 23.32
C GLY A 474 14.91 14.40 22.36
N TRP A 475 14.38 14.50 21.13
CA TRP A 475 14.83 15.54 20.20
C TRP A 475 14.28 16.90 20.63
N LYS A 476 15.16 17.86 20.85
CA LYS A 476 14.77 19.22 21.20
C LYS A 476 15.48 20.24 20.35
N LYS A 477 14.75 21.30 20.00
CA LYS A 477 15.33 22.49 19.36
C LYS A 477 16.32 23.08 20.35
N PHE A 478 17.54 23.30 19.90
CA PHE A 478 18.54 23.95 20.73
C PHE A 478 18.88 25.32 20.17
N THR A 479 19.31 26.19 21.08
CA THR A 479 19.78 27.54 20.82
C THR A 479 21.30 27.56 20.82
N GLN A 480 21.89 28.60 20.24
CA GLN A 480 23.34 28.82 20.31
C GLN A 480 23.89 28.60 21.74
N ASN A 481 23.24 29.14 22.75
CA ASN A 481 23.67 29.05 24.15
C ASN A 481 23.64 27.61 24.71
N ASP A 482 22.81 26.72 24.16
CA ASP A 482 22.77 25.32 24.57
C ASP A 482 24.03 24.55 24.11
N ILE A 483 24.71 25.03 23.07
CA ILE A 483 25.99 24.45 22.59
C ILE A 483 27.19 25.13 23.23
N ILE A 484 27.26 26.46 23.13
CA ILE A 484 28.46 27.19 23.53
C ILE A 484 28.43 27.65 24.99
N GLY A 485 27.38 27.28 25.74
CA GLY A 485 27.16 27.76 27.10
C GLY A 485 26.55 29.15 27.15
N SER A 486 26.22 29.59 28.36
CA SER A 486 25.78 30.97 28.60
C SER A 486 26.98 31.82 28.93
N CYS A 487 27.19 32.90 28.17
CA CYS A 487 28.21 33.91 28.47
C CYS A 487 27.88 34.56 29.81
N ASP A 488 28.77 34.40 30.81
CA ASP A 488 28.68 35.06 32.11
C ASP A 488 29.86 36.00 32.35
N SER A 489 29.85 36.72 33.48
CA SER A 489 30.89 37.72 33.81
C SER A 489 32.30 37.14 33.92
N THR A 490 32.45 35.82 34.08
CA THR A 490 33.74 35.13 34.17
C THR A 490 34.31 34.75 32.80
N GLU A 491 33.44 34.63 31.80
CA GLU A 491 33.78 34.29 30.41
C GLU A 491 33.95 35.54 29.52
N VAL A 492 33.82 36.75 30.08
CA VAL A 492 33.94 38.00 29.33
C VAL A 492 35.29 38.11 28.64
N GLY A 493 35.27 38.25 27.32
CA GLY A 493 36.46 38.24 26.47
C GLY A 493 36.79 36.88 25.86
N ASP A 494 36.16 35.79 26.32
CA ASP A 494 36.34 34.46 25.75
C ASP A 494 35.73 34.37 24.35
N MET A 495 36.37 33.58 23.49
CA MET A 495 35.92 33.31 22.14
C MET A 495 35.61 31.83 21.94
N THR A 496 34.53 31.55 21.23
CA THR A 496 34.11 30.20 20.86
C THR A 496 33.64 30.16 19.40
N ILE A 497 33.50 28.96 18.85
CA ILE A 497 33.11 28.74 17.45
C ILE A 497 31.83 27.92 17.40
N TYR A 498 30.82 28.43 16.69
CA TYR A 498 29.56 27.74 16.42
C TYR A 498 29.13 27.97 14.96
N ARG A 499 28.81 26.90 14.23
CA ARG A 499 28.53 26.92 12.78
C ARG A 499 29.59 27.67 11.95
N ASP A 500 30.87 27.42 12.23
CA ASP A 500 32.03 28.09 11.61
C ASP A 500 32.07 29.63 11.81
N LYS A 501 31.21 30.17 12.68
CA LYS A 501 31.20 31.58 13.06
C LYS A 501 31.82 31.72 14.45
N HIS A 502 32.60 32.78 14.61
CA HIS A 502 33.23 33.09 15.90
C HIS A 502 32.26 33.93 16.73
N TYR A 503 32.22 33.64 18.03
CA TYR A 503 31.41 34.36 18.99
C TYR A 503 32.30 34.84 20.14
N LEU A 504 32.15 36.10 20.51
CA LEU A 504 32.83 36.73 21.65
C LEU A 504 31.82 36.91 22.78
N CYS A 505 32.18 36.53 24.00
CA CYS A 505 31.39 36.82 25.19
C CYS A 505 31.62 38.30 25.61
N GLU A 506 30.57 39.13 25.51
CA GLU A 506 30.63 40.54 25.88
C GLU A 506 30.32 40.74 27.38
N ASP A 507 30.79 41.87 27.96
CA ASP A 507 30.63 42.28 29.37
C ASP A 507 29.19 42.25 29.90
N TYR A 508 28.18 42.17 29.02
CA TYR A 508 26.76 42.10 29.36
C TYR A 508 26.20 40.67 29.41
N GLY A 509 27.06 39.64 29.40
CA GLY A 509 26.64 38.24 29.49
C GLY A 509 25.92 37.74 28.23
N ARG A 510 26.38 38.15 27.05
CA ARG A 510 25.83 37.71 25.76
C ARG A 510 26.93 37.37 24.77
N TRP A 511 26.73 36.27 24.04
CA TRP A 511 27.57 35.90 22.91
C TRP A 511 27.24 36.75 21.68
N ARG A 512 28.22 37.49 21.15
CA ARG A 512 28.07 38.27 19.92
C ARG A 512 28.83 37.62 18.77
N GLN A 513 28.14 37.37 17.66
CA GLN A 513 28.78 36.87 16.44
C GLN A 513 29.77 37.91 15.92
N THR A 514 31.03 37.51 15.71
CA THR A 514 32.05 38.35 15.07
C THR A 514 32.09 38.02 13.57
N TRP A 515 32.23 39.04 12.72
CA TRP A 515 32.19 38.87 11.26
C TRP A 515 33.58 38.48 10.73
N THR A 516 33.72 37.26 10.22
CA THR A 516 34.85 36.88 9.36
C THR A 516 34.44 37.12 7.91
N ASN A 517 34.58 38.35 7.41
CA ASN A 517 34.60 38.55 5.96
C ASN A 517 35.67 39.56 5.56
N SER A 518 36.54 39.06 4.68
CA SER A 518 37.49 39.78 3.83
C SER A 518 36.84 40.99 3.15
N ASN A 519 37.12 42.20 3.62
CA ASN A 519 37.45 43.38 2.80
C ASN A 519 37.44 44.65 3.65
N VAL A 520 38.64 45.22 3.83
CA VAL A 520 39.00 46.65 3.90
C VAL A 520 37.99 47.60 4.57
N ILE A 521 38.31 48.10 5.78
CA ILE A 521 37.84 49.42 6.24
C ILE A 521 38.99 50.21 6.89
N ARG A 522 39.12 51.47 6.47
CA ARG A 522 40.08 52.50 6.96
C ARG A 522 39.54 53.18 8.23
N PRO A 523 40.36 53.56 9.21
CA PRO A 523 39.89 54.18 10.44
C PRO A 523 39.85 55.71 10.35
N LYS A 524 38.72 56.29 10.74
CA LYS A 524 38.68 57.53 11.51
C LYS A 524 37.84 57.26 12.75
N ASP A 525 38.45 57.56 13.89
CA ASP A 525 37.86 57.67 15.23
C ASP A 525 37.66 56.35 16.01
N SER A 526 38.70 55.92 16.74
CA SER A 526 38.60 55.08 17.95
C SER A 526 39.84 55.23 18.84
N VAL A 527 39.61 55.28 20.16
CA VAL A 527 40.49 55.73 21.25
C VAL A 527 41.42 54.61 21.77
N MET A 528 42.65 54.94 22.16
CA MET A 528 43.67 54.05 22.73
C MET A 528 43.42 53.79 24.25
N TYR A 529 43.47 52.53 24.70
CA TYR A 529 43.49 52.14 26.13
C TYR A 529 44.94 51.82 26.59
N SER A 530 45.32 52.15 27.83
CA SER A 530 46.61 51.78 28.45
C SER A 530 46.51 50.52 29.32
N CYS A 531 47.50 49.61 29.22
CA CYS A 531 47.62 48.41 30.06
C CYS A 531 48.34 48.79 31.38
N ASP A 532 47.61 48.94 32.49
CA ASP A 532 48.19 49.50 33.74
C ASP A 532 48.47 48.43 34.83
N LYS A 533 48.01 47.16 34.70
CA LYS A 533 48.12 46.13 35.75
C LYS A 533 48.65 44.76 35.27
N PRO A 534 49.33 43.97 36.14
CA PRO A 534 49.83 42.62 35.81
C PRO A 534 48.74 41.58 35.52
N GLU A 535 47.52 41.83 35.98
CA GLU A 535 46.36 40.95 35.86
C GLU A 535 45.80 40.88 34.42
N ASP A 536 46.25 41.81 33.56
CA ASP A 536 45.83 41.93 32.17
C ASP A 536 46.80 41.25 31.20
N ASP A 537 47.85 40.58 31.71
CA ASP A 537 48.79 39.80 30.92
C ASP A 537 48.09 38.63 30.21
N GLY A 538 48.21 38.58 28.88
CA GLY A 538 47.51 37.61 28.04
C GLY A 538 46.07 38.00 27.65
N LYS A 539 45.51 39.10 28.16
CA LYS A 539 44.16 39.56 27.76
C LYS A 539 44.19 40.26 26.40
N ILE A 540 43.18 39.97 25.59
CA ILE A 540 42.94 40.61 24.30
C ILE A 540 42.19 41.92 24.56
N LEU A 541 42.84 43.06 24.35
CA LEU A 541 42.17 44.36 24.44
C LEU A 541 41.49 44.69 23.10
N ASN A 542 40.22 45.09 23.20
CA ASN A 542 39.33 45.30 22.07
C ASN A 542 39.79 46.51 21.23
N GLY A 543 40.55 46.24 20.17
CA GLY A 543 40.81 47.18 19.08
C GLY A 543 39.85 46.87 17.93
N ASN A 544 39.24 47.91 17.35
CA ASN A 544 38.22 47.70 16.32
C ASN A 544 38.80 46.98 15.08
N TYR A 545 38.44 45.70 14.98
CA TYR A 545 38.49 44.73 13.88
C TYR A 545 39.60 44.88 12.83
N SER A 546 40.81 44.45 13.21
CA SER A 546 41.72 43.60 12.39
C SER A 546 43.13 43.47 12.99
N SER A 547 43.39 44.10 14.13
CA SER A 547 44.55 43.83 14.99
C SER A 547 44.08 43.59 16.42
N PHE A 548 44.44 42.45 17.00
CA PHE A 548 44.34 42.24 18.44
C PHE A 548 45.64 42.71 19.08
N ALA A 549 45.54 43.48 20.16
CA ALA A 549 46.65 43.73 21.06
C ALA A 549 46.53 42.73 22.21
N VAL A 550 47.52 41.85 22.35
CA VAL A 550 47.69 41.08 23.59
C VAL A 550 48.53 41.95 24.51
N CYS A 551 48.02 42.31 25.70
CA CYS A 551 48.92 42.89 26.71
C CYS A 551 49.92 41.80 27.08
N ILE A 552 51.22 42.07 26.93
CA ILE A 552 52.28 41.17 27.41
C ILE A 552 53.09 41.92 28.47
N TYR A 553 53.05 41.44 29.71
CA TYR A 553 53.63 42.07 30.89
C TYR A 553 55.04 41.53 31.13
N TYR A 554 56.07 42.24 30.67
CA TYR A 554 57.45 41.73 30.71
C TYR A 554 58.20 42.00 32.03
N SER A 555 57.84 43.02 32.82
CA SER A 555 58.24 43.24 34.23
C SER A 555 57.62 44.55 34.78
N LYS A 556 57.80 44.85 36.08
CA LYS A 556 57.14 45.93 36.86
C LYS A 556 57.29 47.40 36.38
N SER A 557 57.91 47.69 35.23
CA SER A 557 58.09 49.09 34.80
C SER A 557 57.95 49.41 33.30
N GLU A 558 57.61 48.47 32.40
CA GLU A 558 57.40 48.80 30.97
C GLU A 558 56.32 47.92 30.32
N SER A 559 55.40 48.55 29.57
CA SER A 559 54.31 47.89 28.81
C SER A 559 54.33 48.32 27.34
N HIS A 560 54.22 47.36 26.40
CA HIS A 560 54.17 47.61 24.95
C HIS A 560 53.16 46.67 24.26
N ALA A 561 52.44 47.19 23.26
CA ALA A 561 51.63 46.41 22.32
C ALA A 561 52.39 46.24 20.99
N VAL A 562 52.42 45.03 20.41
CA VAL A 562 53.18 44.72 19.18
C VAL A 562 52.25 44.35 18.02
N LEU A 563 52.39 45.06 16.90
CA LEU A 563 51.85 44.72 15.57
C LEU A 563 52.98 44.12 14.72
N TYR A 564 52.75 43.03 13.99
CA TYR A 564 53.71 42.50 13.01
C TYR A 564 53.35 43.01 11.60
N THR A 565 54.07 44.04 11.12
CA THR A 565 54.03 44.46 9.71
C THR A 565 55.47 44.62 9.20
N GLY A 566 55.79 44.07 8.03
CA GLY A 566 57.09 44.32 7.37
C GLY A 566 57.90 43.10 6.92
N PHE A 567 57.45 41.86 7.13
CA PHE A 567 58.16 40.69 6.59
C PHE A 567 57.80 40.41 5.12
N SER A 568 58.80 40.04 4.32
CA SER A 568 58.54 39.30 3.09
C SER A 568 57.85 37.98 3.43
N LYS A 569 57.04 37.48 2.50
CA LYS A 569 56.35 36.21 2.67
C LYS A 569 57.39 35.11 2.95
N CYS A 570 57.16 34.33 4.01
CA CYS A 570 57.99 33.19 4.34
C CYS A 570 57.68 32.04 3.37
N ASP A 571 58.24 32.13 2.16
CA ASP A 571 58.15 31.06 1.17
C ASP A 571 59.27 30.03 1.38
N LYS A 572 59.12 28.87 0.75
CA LYS A 572 60.05 27.73 0.86
C LYS A 572 61.51 28.07 0.53
N GLU A 573 61.75 29.07 -0.32
CA GLU A 573 63.09 29.57 -0.66
C GLU A 573 63.79 30.27 0.51
N ASN A 574 63.01 30.81 1.46
CA ASN A 574 63.49 31.48 2.66
C ASN A 574 63.47 30.56 3.90
N GLU A 575 63.16 29.27 3.73
CA GLU A 575 63.06 28.31 4.83
C GLU A 575 64.40 28.20 5.60
N GLY A 576 64.33 28.48 6.90
CA GLY A 576 65.48 28.45 7.80
C GLY A 576 66.36 29.71 7.78
N VAL A 577 66.02 30.73 6.98
CA VAL A 577 66.70 32.04 6.99
C VAL A 577 66.36 32.76 8.29
N ASP A 578 67.40 33.24 8.99
CA ASP A 578 67.25 34.11 10.15
C ASP A 578 67.09 35.56 9.72
N THR A 579 66.29 36.28 10.49
CA THR A 579 66.24 37.73 10.48
C THR A 579 66.01 38.21 11.91
N THR A 580 66.03 39.51 12.12
CA THR A 580 65.80 40.13 13.42
C THR A 580 64.57 41.03 13.36
N TYR A 581 63.61 40.79 14.26
CA TYR A 581 62.49 41.70 14.49
C TYR A 581 62.66 42.37 15.83
N SER A 582 62.83 43.69 15.86
CA SER A 582 62.97 44.42 17.13
C SER A 582 64.02 43.79 18.06
N ASP A 583 65.21 43.50 17.50
CA ASP A 583 66.35 42.86 18.16
C ASP A 583 66.14 41.40 18.63
N LYS A 584 65.01 40.78 18.30
CA LYS A 584 64.76 39.35 18.56
C LYS A 584 65.00 38.52 17.30
N PRO A 585 65.77 37.43 17.38
CA PRO A 585 65.99 36.54 16.26
C PRO A 585 64.70 35.77 15.93
N VAL A 586 64.28 35.84 14.67
CA VAL A 586 63.17 35.07 14.11
C VAL A 586 63.63 34.36 12.84
N TYR A 587 62.98 33.25 12.48
CA TYR A 587 63.31 32.48 11.29
C TYR A 587 62.05 32.07 10.52
N CYS A 588 62.19 31.85 9.21
CA CYS A 588 61.08 31.40 8.37
C CYS A 588 60.95 29.86 8.39
N ASN A 589 59.75 29.32 8.65
CA ASN A 589 59.53 27.86 8.67
C ASN A 589 59.34 27.21 7.28
N GLY A 590 59.12 28.01 6.24
CA GLY A 590 58.88 27.58 4.86
C GLY A 590 57.42 27.39 4.45
N ASP A 591 56.46 27.51 5.39
CA ASP A 591 55.01 27.36 5.16
C ASP A 591 54.23 28.66 5.38
N GLY A 592 54.88 29.81 5.18
CA GLY A 592 54.23 31.12 5.25
C GLY A 592 54.37 31.83 6.60
N TYR A 593 55.06 31.26 7.59
CA TYR A 593 55.14 31.81 8.93
C TYR A 593 56.57 32.08 9.41
N TRP A 594 56.78 33.24 10.04
CA TRP A 594 58.00 33.60 10.75
C TRP A 594 57.84 33.26 12.24
N HIS A 595 58.84 32.58 12.82
CA HIS A 595 58.81 32.05 14.18
C HIS A 595 59.98 32.56 15.01
N ASN A 596 59.79 32.65 16.32
CA ASN A 596 60.87 32.98 17.25
C ASN A 596 61.92 31.87 17.26
N VAL A 597 63.20 32.23 17.28
CA VAL A 597 64.27 31.25 17.57
C VAL A 597 64.19 30.89 19.06
N TYR A 598 63.99 29.61 19.34
CA TYR A 598 64.01 29.08 20.70
C TYR A 598 65.42 28.61 21.05
N GLU A 599 65.99 29.14 22.12
CA GLU A 599 67.33 28.77 22.57
C GLU A 599 67.42 27.26 22.87
N GLY A 600 68.42 26.60 22.29
CA GLY A 600 68.65 25.16 22.45
C GLY A 600 67.77 24.24 21.59
N LEU A 601 66.90 24.77 20.73
CA LEU A 601 66.14 23.99 19.76
C LEU A 601 66.61 24.28 18.33
N ASP A 602 66.70 23.23 17.49
CA ASP A 602 66.85 23.39 16.05
C ASP A 602 65.66 24.19 15.48
N LYS A 603 65.86 24.89 14.36
CA LYS A 603 64.76 25.60 13.69
C LYS A 603 63.67 24.62 13.26
N CYS A 604 62.42 24.91 13.63
CA CYS A 604 61.27 24.13 13.19
C CYS A 604 60.88 24.54 11.77
N THR A 605 61.45 23.85 10.79
CA THR A 605 61.16 24.06 9.38
C THR A 605 60.39 22.86 8.81
N THR A 606 59.85 22.98 7.59
CA THR A 606 59.13 21.89 6.92
C THR A 606 59.91 20.57 6.87
N LYS A 607 61.25 20.63 6.84
CA LYS A 607 62.15 19.46 6.90
C LYS A 607 62.08 18.69 8.22
N ASN A 608 61.65 19.35 9.28
CA ASN A 608 61.66 18.86 10.65
C ASN A 608 60.25 18.61 11.21
N TYR A 609 59.20 18.77 10.41
CA TYR A 609 57.83 18.54 10.87
C TYR A 609 57.61 17.13 11.38
N GLY A 610 56.96 17.04 12.53
CA GLY A 610 56.74 15.81 13.30
C GLY A 610 57.93 15.42 14.19
N LYS A 611 59.09 16.11 14.10
CA LYS A 611 60.20 15.84 15.03
C LYS A 611 59.86 16.42 16.41
N THR A 612 60.16 15.63 17.43
CA THR A 612 60.09 16.07 18.82
C THR A 612 61.46 16.48 19.33
N SER A 613 61.51 17.45 20.23
CA SER A 613 62.74 17.85 20.93
C SER A 613 62.45 18.15 22.40
N GLN A 614 63.50 18.25 23.22
CA GLN A 614 63.40 18.61 24.63
C GLN A 614 63.82 20.07 24.82
N SER A 615 62.86 20.94 25.08
CA SER A 615 63.13 22.31 25.52
C SER A 615 63.46 22.33 27.00
N THR A 616 64.53 23.04 27.37
CA THR A 616 64.87 23.29 28.79
C THR A 616 63.80 24.12 29.51
N LYS A 617 63.04 24.94 28.77
CA LYS A 617 62.02 25.84 29.31
C LYS A 617 60.59 25.30 29.19
N TYR A 618 60.27 24.61 28.10
CA TYR A 618 58.90 24.21 27.78
C TYR A 618 58.66 22.70 27.81
N GLY A 619 59.63 21.90 28.25
CA GLY A 619 59.48 20.45 28.26
C GLY A 619 59.56 19.85 26.85
N LYS A 620 58.85 18.74 26.62
CA LYS A 620 58.87 18.05 25.33
C LYS A 620 58.01 18.83 24.33
N VAL A 621 58.61 19.20 23.21
CA VAL A 621 58.00 20.00 22.16
C VAL A 621 58.00 19.24 20.85
N ILE A 622 57.11 19.62 19.94
CA ILE A 622 57.01 19.09 18.59
C ILE A 622 57.03 20.23 17.58
N CYS A 623 57.72 19.99 16.47
CA CYS A 623 57.74 20.89 15.33
C CYS A 623 56.58 20.56 14.37
N ASP A 624 55.70 21.53 14.11
CA ASP A 624 54.62 21.44 13.12
C ASP A 624 54.49 22.73 12.29
N TYR A 625 53.39 22.88 11.55
CA TYR A 625 53.19 24.02 10.65
C TYR A 625 53.06 25.37 11.36
N ILE A 626 52.81 25.38 12.68
CA ILE A 626 52.79 26.58 13.52
C ILE A 626 54.08 26.75 14.35
N GLY A 627 55.13 25.97 14.06
CA GLY A 627 56.43 26.06 14.74
C GLY A 627 56.60 25.02 15.85
N TRP A 628 57.43 25.33 16.85
CA TRP A 628 57.56 24.46 18.02
C TRP A 628 56.40 24.70 18.98
N ARG A 629 55.61 23.66 19.25
CA ARG A 629 54.58 23.66 20.28
C ARG A 629 54.82 22.59 21.34
N HIS A 630 54.20 22.75 22.51
CA HIS A 630 54.22 21.72 23.54
C HIS A 630 53.58 20.42 23.02
N LEU A 631 54.21 19.27 23.27
CA LEU A 631 53.66 17.96 22.92
C LEU A 631 52.73 17.50 24.05
N GLU A 632 51.46 17.24 23.75
CA GLU A 632 50.51 16.84 24.78
C GLU A 632 50.78 15.40 25.26
N ARG A 633 50.53 15.12 26.55
CA ARG A 633 50.65 13.76 27.12
C ARG A 633 49.86 12.71 26.33
N PHE A 634 48.74 13.10 25.74
CA PHE A 634 47.93 12.21 24.91
C PHE A 634 48.66 11.83 23.61
N GLU A 635 49.25 12.81 22.91
CA GLU A 635 50.05 12.58 21.71
C GLU A 635 51.34 11.80 22.00
N GLU A 636 51.90 11.93 23.21
CA GLU A 636 53.00 11.07 23.67
C GLU A 636 52.61 9.59 23.75
N GLN A 637 51.35 9.29 24.10
CA GLN A 637 50.85 7.93 24.25
C GLN A 637 50.48 7.29 22.91
N ILE A 638 49.84 8.04 22.02
CA ILE A 638 49.22 7.47 20.80
C ILE A 638 49.93 7.84 19.50
N GLY A 639 51.01 8.62 19.59
CA GLY A 639 51.68 9.20 18.45
C GLY A 639 51.00 10.49 17.97
N ILE A 640 51.68 11.19 17.08
CA ILE A 640 51.23 12.50 16.61
C ILE A 640 50.29 12.32 15.42
N CYS A 641 49.17 13.04 15.42
CA CYS A 641 48.36 13.15 14.21
C CYS A 641 48.93 14.25 13.31
N SER A 642 49.22 13.89 12.07
CA SER A 642 49.80 14.76 11.07
C SER A 642 49.13 14.49 9.72
N MET A 643 49.37 15.36 8.75
CA MET A 643 48.88 15.11 7.39
C MET A 643 49.44 13.82 6.76
N LYS A 644 50.55 13.26 7.28
CA LYS A 644 51.16 12.02 6.76
C LYS A 644 50.43 10.75 7.19
N ASN A 645 49.73 10.79 8.32
CA ASN A 645 48.94 9.69 8.86
C ASN A 645 47.46 10.06 8.96
N ASP A 646 47.02 11.00 8.13
CA ASP A 646 45.60 11.32 7.98
C ASP A 646 44.82 10.07 7.56
N GLY A 647 43.75 9.76 8.28
CA GLY A 647 42.99 8.52 8.14
C GLY A 647 43.49 7.34 8.98
N ALA A 648 44.63 7.45 9.66
CA ALA A 648 45.11 6.38 10.54
C ALA A 648 44.19 6.22 11.75
N ILE A 649 43.97 4.97 12.18
CA ILE A 649 43.23 4.65 13.40
C ILE A 649 44.19 4.04 14.42
N VAL A 650 44.21 4.60 15.62
CA VAL A 650 44.99 4.10 16.77
C VAL A 650 44.07 3.79 17.94
N GLU A 651 44.49 2.89 18.83
CA GLU A 651 43.71 2.49 20.00
C GLU A 651 44.47 2.84 21.28
N ASN A 652 43.81 3.50 22.23
CA ASN A 652 44.36 3.83 23.54
C ASN A 652 43.29 3.67 24.61
N GLN A 653 43.61 2.92 25.67
CA GLN A 653 42.69 2.63 26.78
C GLN A 653 41.32 2.06 26.34
N GLY A 654 41.31 1.21 25.29
CA GLY A 654 40.10 0.58 24.77
C GLY A 654 39.27 1.46 23.83
N GLU A 655 39.77 2.65 23.48
CA GLU A 655 39.09 3.58 22.58
C GLU A 655 39.89 3.79 21.31
N LYS A 656 39.18 3.81 20.18
CA LYS A 656 39.79 4.06 18.88
C LYS A 656 39.76 5.55 18.57
N TYR A 657 40.82 6.05 17.93
CA TYR A 657 40.96 7.42 17.49
C TYR A 657 41.38 7.46 16.03
N LEU A 658 40.71 8.29 15.23
CA LEU A 658 41.02 8.58 13.84
C LEU A 658 41.84 9.87 13.76
N CYS A 659 42.98 9.83 13.10
CA CYS A 659 43.71 11.03 12.73
C CYS A 659 42.96 11.70 11.57
N TYR A 660 42.46 12.93 11.77
CA TYR A 660 41.76 13.69 10.74
C TYR A 660 42.22 15.15 10.72
N LYS A 661 42.85 15.56 9.62
CA LYS A 661 43.42 16.89 9.37
C LYS A 661 44.38 17.35 10.47
N GLY A 662 45.26 16.46 10.93
CA GLY A 662 46.27 16.78 11.95
C GLY A 662 45.75 16.78 13.40
N LEU A 663 44.51 16.35 13.65
CA LEU A 663 43.96 16.16 15.00
C LEU A 663 43.42 14.75 15.20
N TRP A 664 43.67 14.16 16.38
CA TRP A 664 43.06 12.90 16.79
C TRP A 664 41.60 13.11 17.21
N LYS A 665 40.68 12.35 16.60
CA LYS A 665 39.25 12.34 16.94
C LYS A 665 38.82 10.96 17.39
N ARG A 666 38.00 10.86 18.43
CA ARG A 666 37.45 9.57 18.89
C ARG A 666 36.65 8.91 17.77
N TYR A 667 36.98 7.66 17.42
CA TYR A 667 36.40 6.90 16.32
C TYR A 667 35.22 6.05 16.82
N LYS A 668 34.00 6.36 16.38
CA LYS A 668 32.75 5.65 16.75
C LYS A 668 32.08 5.07 15.51
N ASP A 669 32.33 3.79 15.27
CA ASP A 669 31.73 2.92 14.24
C ASP A 669 31.80 3.40 12.75
N LYS A 670 31.95 2.45 11.84
CA LYS A 670 32.16 2.69 10.39
C LYS A 670 30.93 3.27 9.69
N SER A 671 29.76 3.19 10.33
CA SER A 671 28.45 3.62 9.81
C SER A 671 28.22 5.14 9.91
N THR A 672 28.97 5.87 10.73
CA THR A 672 28.72 7.30 11.03
C THR A 672 29.60 8.27 10.23
N TYR A 673 30.72 7.81 9.66
CA TYR A 673 31.63 8.65 8.87
C TYR A 673 31.59 8.26 7.40
N ARG A 674 30.68 8.86 6.62
CA ARG A 674 30.83 8.91 5.16
C ARG A 674 31.96 9.86 4.82
N VAL A 675 33.15 9.32 4.62
CA VAL A 675 34.20 10.05 3.89
C VAL A 675 33.65 10.26 2.48
N ASN A 676 33.37 11.51 2.11
CA ASN A 676 33.07 11.89 0.73
C ASN A 676 34.34 11.71 -0.11
N GLY A 677 34.70 10.46 -0.39
CA GLY A 677 35.71 10.08 -1.34
C GLY A 677 35.11 10.16 -2.73
N SER A 678 35.42 11.24 -3.45
CA SER A 678 35.27 11.27 -4.90
C SER A 678 36.13 10.13 -5.49
N LYS A 679 35.49 9.03 -5.88
CA LYS A 679 36.10 8.04 -6.76
C LYS A 679 36.44 8.76 -8.08
N LYS A 680 37.70 9.12 -8.27
CA LYS A 680 38.28 9.13 -9.61
C LYS A 680 38.63 7.70 -9.96
N GLU A 681 37.76 7.05 -10.72
CA GLU A 681 38.13 5.88 -11.50
C GLU A 681 39.07 6.34 -12.61
N GLY A 682 40.33 5.92 -12.53
CA GLY A 682 41.31 6.00 -13.60
C GLY A 682 41.48 4.63 -14.23
N LYS A 683 41.32 4.57 -15.55
CA LYS A 683 41.99 3.59 -16.41
C LYS A 683 43.50 3.85 -16.43
#